data_AF-A0A9N8NEI1-F1
#
_entry.id   AF-A0A9N8NEI1-F1
#
_cell.length_a   1.000
_cell.length_b   1.000
_cell.length_c   1.000
_cell.angle_alpha   90.00
_cell.angle_beta   90.00
_cell.angle_gamma   90.00
#
_symmetry.space_group_name_H-M   'P 1'
#
loop_
_entity.id
_entity.type
_entity.pdbx_description
1 polymer ?
#
loop_
_entity_poly.entity_id
_entity_poly.type
_entity_poly.pdbx_seq_one_letter_code
_entity_poly.pdbx_strand_id
1 'polypeptide(L)'
;MKQTIEDPFFEAEPTVIEELKQCIPTADGSLRYLKSLFPCFGWLPRYNWRWLVGDSIAGLTVGLVVIPQAMAYALLATLPPDFGLYTSFAGAATYWLFGTSKDIVIGTTAIGSLLVGEIVTHVHEARPDTYTSVEIAKTLSFMTGIILFALGLLRLGWLVEVIPYIPVSAFITAASIIIMCTQLPVLLGIPGVNTRDDPYRVLISTMRKLPDAQLDAAIGITCLVLLELAKYVFTKLEARQPARKKLWSIMSSLRLTFAMLLYTLVSYLVNRNLSEKESKFRIVGHINQGFIHAGPPALKTDLIGAILPQSPIILVILIVEHIAIAKSFGKKLGYDVVPSQEIMAQGTANILGPFLGGYSCTGSFGASAVLSKAGVRTPLAGLFSAFMLLLALYALTGVFYFIPRAALAGLIIHAVFNLIASPSTVRKYWRLSPFECLIWVVGVVMAVFTGLEPAIYTTTGLSFLLLLVRIARTRGEFLGKVEVEQTGETSENTDGPKTSATRDVYLSLDRNDASNRDILVESPHGGVLIYHFPEGLNYLNQAQHLKNLTDYVYTHTRRPDEEQKEDKGEALWCDTSGLCKQDNDLPVLRAIVIDCSTINNIDITSVQGLVDVRNALDRWASPSTIQWHFGGLHNRWARRALAAVGFGKSSTQDGYSFGSWAAVHTITASFGEATEGDHRRTSTDDENTIGTRHDNLSGEKRLSPVFALDRPLFNADLGEAVRAALEYARAVFGSGLSLSGVANPQVIRDQFSLSDFHMLATFLTASATSAVVFAGYNNNKTDNKIPIKLPSNHGWLGSYDGNLIGGAILGLGISLTGACPGTVLVQATAGVGHSRLLACTSLLAGIAWVKIKPLVSQPQPPTSRAENNTVMLITGWSANKVLIGYEITLLGILAAILVTAPRSETLLHPVVGGLLIGVGQLSSVLFTKRPVGVSGAYGEFGSAFWDLVSGKTLKSIPESILFAGGVVAGSWLTITQVPAIREAMVTSQEQSLPSLIIGGVLLTFGARIAGGCTSGHGISGMASMGVSSFITIVSMFGAGVLFRAFFP
;
A
#
# COMPACT_ATOMS: atom_id res chain seq x y z
N MET A 1 -20.37 30.30 14.57
CA MET A 1 -20.38 28.83 14.48
C MET A 1 -19.33 28.27 15.43
N LYS A 2 -19.73 27.83 16.62
CA LYS A 2 -18.88 26.98 17.48
C LYS A 2 -19.17 25.55 17.06
N GLN A 3 -18.38 24.99 16.14
CA GLN A 3 -18.37 23.54 15.95
C GLN A 3 -17.59 22.97 17.12
N THR A 4 -18.32 22.58 18.18
CA THR A 4 -17.78 21.84 19.31
C THR A 4 -17.30 20.48 18.79
N ILE A 5 -15.98 20.24 18.83
CA ILE A 5 -15.42 18.90 18.72
C ILE A 5 -15.91 18.16 19.96
N GLU A 6 -17.00 17.40 19.83
CA GLU A 6 -17.48 16.51 20.89
C GLU A 6 -16.66 15.22 20.89
N ASP A 7 -16.30 14.85 22.11
CA ASP A 7 -15.55 13.68 22.60
C ASP A 7 -14.17 13.41 21.95
N PRO A 8 -13.08 13.44 22.75
CA PRO A 8 -11.78 13.00 22.28
C PRO A 8 -11.85 11.52 21.87
N PHE A 9 -11.52 11.22 20.62
CA PHE A 9 -11.43 9.85 20.15
C PHE A 9 -10.13 9.23 20.68
N PHE A 10 -10.28 8.16 21.45
CA PHE A 10 -9.19 7.33 21.96
C PHE A 10 -9.25 5.96 21.26
N GLU A 11 -8.12 5.48 20.76
CA GLU A 11 -8.06 4.18 20.09
C GLU A 11 -7.96 3.06 21.14
N ALA A 12 -9.03 2.28 21.30
CA ALA A 12 -8.97 1.06 22.13
C ALA A 12 -7.96 0.06 21.54
N GLU A 13 -7.19 -0.61 22.39
CA GLU A 13 -6.27 -1.66 21.93
C GLU A 13 -7.05 -2.87 21.38
N PRO A 14 -6.73 -3.39 20.18
CA PRO A 14 -7.38 -4.59 19.68
C PRO A 14 -7.07 -5.79 20.58
N THR A 15 -8.11 -6.50 21.03
CA THR A 15 -7.98 -7.70 21.86
C THR A 15 -8.07 -8.98 21.02
N VAL A 16 -7.38 -10.05 21.44
CA VAL A 16 -7.46 -11.37 20.79
C VAL A 16 -8.90 -11.91 20.86
N ILE A 17 -9.63 -11.58 21.93
CA ILE A 17 -11.02 -11.99 22.11
C ILE A 17 -11.92 -11.32 21.07
N GLU A 18 -11.72 -10.04 20.75
CA GLU A 18 -12.47 -9.36 19.68
C GLU A 18 -12.24 -10.00 18.31
N GLU A 19 -10.98 -10.30 17.95
CA GLU A 19 -10.64 -11.01 16.71
C GLU A 19 -11.28 -12.41 16.65
N LEU A 20 -11.21 -13.17 17.74
CA LEU A 20 -11.86 -14.48 17.81
C LEU A 20 -13.37 -14.36 17.72
N LYS A 21 -13.98 -13.34 18.34
CA LYS A 21 -15.42 -13.05 18.23
C LYS A 21 -15.82 -12.72 16.79
N GLN A 22 -14.99 -12.02 16.02
CA GLN A 22 -15.23 -11.77 14.59
C GLN A 22 -15.18 -13.06 13.75
N CYS A 23 -14.41 -14.06 14.18
CA CYS A 23 -14.35 -15.37 13.53
C CYS A 23 -15.55 -16.28 13.86
N ILE A 24 -16.33 -16.00 14.91
CA ILE A 24 -17.48 -16.83 15.28
C ILE A 24 -18.59 -16.65 14.24
N PRO A 25 -19.07 -17.72 13.60
CA PRO A 25 -20.12 -17.60 12.59
C PRO A 25 -21.44 -17.19 13.25
N THR A 26 -22.07 -16.15 12.70
CA THR A 26 -23.46 -15.79 13.04
C THR A 26 -24.43 -16.88 12.55
N ALA A 27 -25.58 -17.05 13.21
CA ALA A 27 -26.59 -18.03 12.80
C ALA A 27 -27.03 -17.85 11.33
N ASP A 28 -27.21 -16.59 10.90
CA ASP A 28 -27.46 -16.23 9.51
C ASP A 28 -26.30 -16.60 8.59
N GLY A 29 -25.06 -16.43 9.03
CA GLY A 29 -23.85 -16.85 8.33
C GLY A 29 -23.82 -18.37 8.08
N SER A 30 -24.15 -19.16 9.11
CA SER A 30 -24.25 -20.62 9.03
C SER A 30 -25.36 -21.08 8.06
N LEU A 31 -26.52 -20.42 8.09
CA LEU A 31 -27.61 -20.72 7.15
C LEU A 31 -27.24 -20.35 5.71
N ARG A 32 -26.59 -19.19 5.50
CA ARG A 32 -26.07 -18.79 4.17
C ARG A 32 -25.01 -19.76 3.67
N TYR A 33 -24.15 -20.25 4.56
CA TYR A 33 -23.14 -21.27 4.24
C TYR A 33 -23.81 -22.57 3.78
N LEU A 34 -24.77 -23.11 4.54
CA LEU A 34 -25.52 -24.32 4.14
C LEU A 34 -26.23 -24.17 2.79
N LYS A 35 -26.84 -23.00 2.53
CA LYS A 35 -27.44 -22.69 1.22
C LYS A 35 -26.39 -22.60 0.11
N SER A 36 -25.19 -22.11 0.39
CA SER A 36 -24.11 -21.99 -0.60
C SER A 36 -23.51 -23.35 -1.00
N LEU A 37 -23.63 -24.39 -0.18
CA LEU A 37 -23.15 -25.74 -0.49
C LEU A 37 -23.90 -26.39 -1.65
N PHE A 38 -25.14 -25.98 -1.90
CA PHE A 38 -25.99 -26.50 -2.98
C PHE A 38 -26.43 -25.37 -3.92
N PRO A 39 -25.57 -24.94 -4.87
CA PRO A 39 -25.88 -23.88 -5.83
C PRO A 39 -27.14 -24.16 -6.65
N CYS A 40 -27.51 -25.44 -6.82
CA CYS A 40 -28.73 -25.86 -7.52
C CYS A 40 -29.99 -25.20 -6.96
N PHE A 41 -30.09 -24.97 -5.65
CA PHE A 41 -31.26 -24.31 -5.06
C PHE A 41 -31.42 -22.84 -5.49
N GLY A 42 -30.36 -22.19 -5.95
CA GLY A 42 -30.41 -20.81 -6.43
C GLY A 42 -30.98 -20.67 -7.85
N TRP A 43 -30.57 -21.54 -8.77
CA TRP A 43 -30.94 -21.43 -10.19
C TRP A 43 -32.08 -22.35 -10.61
N LEU A 44 -32.30 -23.48 -9.93
CA LEU A 44 -33.35 -24.45 -10.26
C LEU A 44 -34.77 -23.84 -10.23
N PRO A 45 -35.14 -22.97 -9.26
CA PRO A 45 -36.46 -22.32 -9.25
C PRO A 45 -36.69 -21.34 -10.43
N ARG A 46 -35.61 -20.87 -11.07
CA ARG A 46 -35.65 -19.93 -12.21
C ARG A 46 -35.54 -20.66 -13.56
N TYR A 47 -35.55 -21.98 -13.54
CA TYR A 47 -35.36 -22.81 -14.73
C TYR A 47 -36.56 -22.73 -15.67
N ASN A 48 -36.32 -22.54 -16.97
CA ASN A 48 -37.36 -22.36 -17.98
C ASN A 48 -37.28 -23.40 -19.11
N TRP A 49 -38.36 -23.56 -19.87
CA TRP A 49 -38.44 -24.52 -20.98
C TRP A 49 -37.39 -24.28 -22.09
N ARG A 50 -37.03 -23.03 -22.36
CA ARG A 50 -36.00 -22.71 -23.37
C ARG A 50 -34.62 -23.20 -22.94
N TRP A 51 -34.32 -23.14 -21.65
CA TRP A 51 -33.09 -23.68 -21.07
C TRP A 51 -33.10 -25.20 -21.10
N LEU A 52 -34.25 -25.84 -20.82
CA LEU A 52 -34.39 -27.30 -20.93
C LEU A 52 -34.01 -27.80 -22.32
N VAL A 53 -34.57 -27.20 -23.39
CA VAL A 53 -34.26 -27.59 -24.77
C VAL A 53 -32.78 -27.34 -25.09
N GLY A 54 -32.24 -26.19 -24.65
CA GLY A 54 -30.82 -25.86 -24.85
C GLY A 54 -29.87 -26.83 -24.17
N ASP A 55 -30.12 -27.13 -22.89
CA ASP A 55 -29.31 -28.04 -22.07
C ASP A 55 -29.47 -29.50 -22.51
N SER A 56 -30.65 -29.91 -23.00
CA SER A 56 -30.86 -31.24 -23.57
C SER A 56 -30.00 -31.44 -24.82
N ILE A 57 -30.04 -30.50 -25.77
CA ILE A 57 -29.24 -30.58 -27.01
C ILE A 57 -27.74 -30.55 -26.66
N ALA A 58 -27.32 -29.65 -25.77
CA ALA A 58 -25.93 -29.51 -25.37
C ALA A 58 -25.41 -30.76 -24.64
N GLY A 59 -26.20 -31.29 -23.70
CA GLY A 59 -25.89 -32.48 -22.91
C GLY A 59 -25.82 -33.76 -23.73
N LEU A 60 -26.78 -33.99 -24.64
CA LEU A 60 -26.74 -35.14 -25.56
C LEU A 60 -25.56 -35.05 -26.53
N THR A 61 -25.26 -33.85 -27.05
CA THR A 61 -24.11 -33.61 -27.94
C THR A 61 -22.80 -33.93 -27.22
N VAL A 62 -22.62 -33.45 -25.99
CA VAL A 62 -21.38 -33.72 -25.26
C VAL A 62 -21.27 -35.17 -24.81
N GLY A 63 -22.38 -35.81 -24.41
CA GLY A 63 -22.41 -37.23 -24.07
C GLY A 63 -21.92 -38.11 -25.23
N LEU A 64 -22.36 -37.82 -26.46
CA LEU A 64 -21.89 -38.50 -27.68
C LEU A 64 -20.39 -38.33 -27.95
N VAL A 65 -19.81 -37.18 -27.57
CA VAL A 65 -18.38 -36.90 -27.75
C VAL A 65 -17.55 -37.54 -26.64
N VAL A 66 -18.08 -37.57 -25.41
CA VAL A 66 -17.40 -38.10 -24.23
C VAL A 66 -17.26 -39.61 -24.27
N ILE A 67 -18.22 -40.36 -24.84
CA ILE A 67 -18.17 -41.83 -24.90
C ILE A 67 -16.82 -42.38 -25.43
N PRO A 68 -16.38 -42.06 -26.65
CA PRO A 68 -15.12 -42.58 -27.17
C PRO A 68 -13.89 -42.01 -26.45
N GLN A 69 -13.96 -40.75 -26.01
CA GLN A 69 -12.89 -40.13 -25.21
C GLN A 69 -12.70 -40.88 -23.89
N ALA A 70 -13.79 -41.23 -23.23
CA ALA A 70 -13.77 -41.86 -21.93
C ALA A 70 -13.14 -43.26 -21.98
N MET A 71 -13.52 -44.06 -22.98
CA MET A 71 -12.93 -45.37 -23.25
C MET A 71 -11.43 -45.26 -23.57
N ALA A 72 -11.06 -44.30 -24.42
CA ALA A 72 -9.67 -44.03 -24.77
C ALA A 72 -8.81 -43.67 -23.54
N TYR A 73 -9.34 -42.84 -22.64
CA TYR A 73 -8.62 -42.43 -21.43
C TYR A 73 -8.54 -43.53 -20.36
N ALA A 74 -9.54 -44.41 -20.24
CA ALA A 74 -9.41 -45.58 -19.37
C ALA A 74 -8.24 -46.49 -19.77
N LEU A 75 -8.00 -46.65 -21.07
CA LEU A 75 -6.84 -47.40 -21.57
C LEU A 75 -5.49 -46.74 -21.19
N LEU A 76 -5.43 -45.41 -21.10
CA LEU A 76 -4.25 -44.70 -20.58
C LEU A 76 -4.03 -44.97 -19.09
N ALA A 77 -5.11 -45.11 -18.32
CA ALA A 77 -5.07 -45.46 -16.90
C ALA A 77 -4.79 -46.94 -16.62
N THR A 78 -4.47 -47.74 -17.64
CA THR A 78 -4.31 -49.21 -17.54
C THR A 78 -5.56 -49.95 -17.08
N LEU A 79 -6.73 -49.36 -17.31
CA LEU A 79 -8.03 -49.93 -16.94
C LEU A 79 -8.80 -50.40 -18.18
N PRO A 80 -9.72 -51.36 -18.01
CA PRO A 80 -10.67 -51.71 -19.06
C PRO A 80 -11.52 -50.50 -19.49
N PRO A 81 -11.95 -50.40 -20.76
CA PRO A 81 -12.62 -49.21 -21.31
C PRO A 81 -13.94 -48.81 -20.62
N ASP A 82 -14.66 -49.77 -20.05
CA ASP A 82 -15.91 -49.55 -19.30
C ASP A 82 -15.71 -48.66 -18.07
N PHE A 83 -14.56 -48.74 -17.41
CA PHE A 83 -14.21 -47.85 -16.30
C PHE A 83 -14.22 -46.37 -16.69
N GLY A 84 -13.93 -46.07 -17.95
CA GLY A 84 -14.04 -44.71 -18.48
C GLY A 84 -15.48 -44.22 -18.52
N LEU A 85 -16.40 -45.09 -18.95
CA LEU A 85 -17.83 -44.80 -19.03
C LEU A 85 -18.43 -44.63 -17.63
N TYR A 86 -18.08 -45.50 -16.67
CA TYR A 86 -18.51 -45.37 -15.27
C TYR A 86 -18.06 -44.04 -14.65
N THR A 87 -16.79 -43.68 -14.85
CA THR A 87 -16.20 -42.46 -14.31
C THR A 87 -16.85 -41.20 -14.89
N SER A 88 -17.06 -41.19 -16.20
CA SER A 88 -17.71 -40.05 -16.87
C SER A 88 -19.19 -39.93 -16.50
N PHE A 89 -19.88 -41.05 -16.29
CA PHE A 89 -21.25 -41.06 -15.78
C PHE A 89 -21.33 -40.47 -14.38
N ALA A 90 -20.46 -40.92 -13.46
CA ALA A 90 -20.44 -40.43 -12.09
C ALA A 90 -20.17 -38.92 -12.00
N GLY A 91 -19.19 -38.43 -12.75
CA GLY A 91 -18.89 -36.99 -12.84
C GLY A 91 -20.08 -36.18 -13.37
N ALA A 92 -20.66 -36.60 -14.50
CA ALA A 92 -21.78 -35.90 -15.11
C ALA A 92 -23.06 -35.92 -14.25
N ALA A 93 -23.32 -37.02 -13.54
CA ALA A 93 -24.50 -37.19 -12.69
C ALA A 93 -24.42 -36.40 -11.38
N THR A 94 -23.22 -36.15 -10.85
CA THR A 94 -23.02 -35.48 -9.55
C THR A 94 -22.76 -33.97 -9.69
N TYR A 95 -22.13 -33.54 -10.78
CA TYR A 95 -21.64 -32.16 -10.92
C TYR A 95 -22.74 -31.10 -10.81
N TRP A 96 -23.93 -31.34 -11.38
CA TRP A 96 -25.00 -30.33 -11.42
C TRP A 96 -25.54 -29.93 -10.04
N LEU A 97 -25.33 -30.75 -9.00
CA LEU A 97 -25.75 -30.48 -7.63
C LEU A 97 -24.86 -29.45 -6.94
N PHE A 98 -23.55 -29.59 -7.13
CA PHE A 98 -22.53 -28.87 -6.37
C PHE A 98 -21.76 -27.83 -7.20
N GLY A 99 -21.70 -28.00 -8.52
CA GLY A 99 -20.95 -27.13 -9.42
C GLY A 99 -21.56 -25.73 -9.55
N THR A 100 -20.69 -24.72 -9.70
CA THR A 100 -21.05 -23.33 -9.99
C THR A 100 -20.91 -22.99 -11.47
N SER A 101 -20.00 -23.65 -12.18
CA SER A 101 -19.77 -23.45 -13.60
C SER A 101 -20.73 -24.29 -14.46
N LYS A 102 -21.40 -23.65 -15.42
CA LYS A 102 -22.33 -24.35 -16.33
C LYS A 102 -21.64 -25.04 -17.51
N ASP A 103 -20.41 -24.66 -17.82
CA ASP A 103 -19.69 -25.08 -19.04
C ASP A 103 -18.73 -26.26 -18.80
N ILE A 104 -18.52 -26.68 -17.55
CA ILE A 104 -17.60 -27.78 -17.23
C ILE A 104 -18.27 -29.13 -17.38
N VAL A 105 -17.52 -30.08 -17.95
CA VAL A 105 -17.83 -31.51 -17.93
C VAL A 105 -16.81 -32.22 -17.05
N ILE A 106 -17.27 -32.78 -15.94
CA ILE A 106 -16.47 -33.68 -15.10
C ILE A 106 -16.54 -35.09 -15.68
N GLY A 107 -15.38 -35.71 -15.87
CA GLY A 107 -15.26 -37.08 -16.31
C GLY A 107 -13.80 -37.51 -16.36
N THR A 108 -13.48 -38.47 -17.22
CA THR A 108 -12.08 -38.86 -17.43
C THR A 108 -11.35 -37.83 -18.28
N THR A 109 -10.08 -37.62 -17.97
CA THR A 109 -9.18 -36.75 -18.75
C THR A 109 -7.90 -37.49 -19.09
N ALA A 110 -7.29 -37.12 -20.22
CA ALA A 110 -6.06 -37.77 -20.68
C ALA A 110 -4.93 -37.67 -19.64
N ILE A 111 -4.82 -36.50 -18.98
CA ILE A 111 -3.79 -36.21 -17.98
C ILE A 111 -4.08 -36.97 -16.68
N GLY A 112 -5.31 -36.89 -16.16
CA GLY A 112 -5.69 -37.60 -14.94
C GLY A 112 -5.52 -39.12 -15.09
N SER A 113 -5.92 -39.67 -16.24
CA SER A 113 -5.75 -41.09 -16.54
C SER A 113 -4.29 -41.51 -16.67
N LEU A 114 -3.43 -40.67 -17.27
CA LEU A 114 -1.99 -40.95 -17.35
C LEU A 114 -1.37 -41.05 -15.95
N LEU A 115 -1.67 -40.10 -15.06
CA LEU A 115 -1.18 -40.10 -13.68
C LEU A 115 -1.69 -41.30 -12.87
N VAL A 116 -2.96 -41.68 -13.05
CA VAL A 116 -3.50 -42.90 -12.42
C VAL A 116 -2.73 -44.13 -12.92
N GLY A 117 -2.41 -44.22 -14.22
CA GLY A 117 -1.61 -45.31 -14.78
C GLY A 117 -0.17 -45.36 -14.24
N GLU A 118 0.45 -44.20 -14.04
CA GLU A 118 1.79 -44.07 -13.43
C GLU A 118 1.78 -44.55 -11.98
N ILE A 119 0.80 -44.11 -11.18
CA ILE A 119 0.63 -44.55 -9.78
C ILE A 119 0.37 -46.05 -9.69
N VAL A 120 -0.47 -46.60 -10.58
CA VAL A 120 -0.71 -48.05 -10.65
C VAL A 120 0.60 -48.80 -10.90
N THR A 121 1.44 -48.29 -11.79
CA THR A 121 2.73 -48.91 -12.13
C THR A 121 3.67 -48.87 -10.92
N HIS A 122 3.81 -47.73 -10.26
CA HIS A 122 4.66 -47.62 -9.07
C HIS A 122 4.20 -48.49 -7.89
N VAL A 123 2.89 -48.58 -7.65
CA VAL A 123 2.36 -49.46 -6.60
C VAL A 123 2.62 -50.93 -6.95
N HIS A 124 2.54 -51.30 -8.21
CA HIS A 124 2.85 -52.66 -8.67
C HIS A 124 4.34 -53.00 -8.56
N GLU A 125 5.25 -52.04 -8.82
CA GLU A 125 6.68 -52.19 -8.57
C GLU A 125 7.01 -52.34 -7.08
N ALA A 126 6.36 -51.54 -6.24
CA ALA A 126 6.55 -51.60 -4.79
C ALA A 126 5.96 -52.87 -4.15
N ARG A 127 4.81 -53.34 -4.66
CA ARG A 127 4.14 -54.57 -4.20
C ARG A 127 3.65 -55.40 -5.39
N PRO A 128 4.51 -56.28 -5.93
CA PRO A 128 4.17 -57.14 -7.05
C PRO A 128 2.94 -58.02 -6.72
N ASP A 129 2.02 -58.13 -7.69
CA ASP A 129 0.87 -59.05 -7.71
C ASP A 129 -0.08 -59.06 -6.51
N THR A 130 0.01 -58.07 -5.61
CA THR A 130 -0.82 -58.04 -4.39
C THR A 130 -2.18 -57.36 -4.61
N TYR A 131 -2.25 -56.45 -5.58
CA TYR A 131 -3.40 -55.59 -5.84
C TYR A 131 -3.68 -55.48 -7.33
N THR A 132 -4.95 -55.44 -7.69
CA THR A 132 -5.35 -55.19 -9.08
C THR A 132 -5.30 -53.69 -9.42
N SER A 133 -5.02 -53.35 -10.68
CA SER A 133 -5.02 -51.96 -11.17
C SER A 133 -6.34 -51.23 -10.87
N VAL A 134 -7.46 -51.96 -10.91
CA VAL A 134 -8.80 -51.45 -10.59
C VAL A 134 -8.92 -51.08 -9.11
N GLU A 135 -8.45 -51.93 -8.20
CA GLU A 135 -8.49 -51.66 -6.76
C GLU A 135 -7.63 -50.44 -6.40
N ILE A 136 -6.44 -50.32 -7.00
CA ILE A 136 -5.55 -49.16 -6.81
C ILE A 136 -6.26 -47.89 -7.28
N ALA A 137 -6.81 -47.89 -8.50
CA ALA A 137 -7.47 -46.71 -9.08
C ALA A 137 -8.72 -46.27 -8.29
N LYS A 138 -9.56 -47.22 -7.85
CA LYS A 138 -10.74 -46.93 -7.01
C LYS A 138 -10.34 -46.36 -5.64
N THR A 139 -9.33 -46.94 -5.00
CA THR A 139 -8.84 -46.50 -3.68
C THR A 139 -8.21 -45.11 -3.77
N LEU A 140 -7.39 -44.87 -4.80
CA LEU A 140 -6.80 -43.57 -5.08
C LEU A 140 -7.87 -42.49 -5.32
N SER A 141 -8.89 -42.79 -6.13
CA SER A 141 -10.01 -41.88 -6.38
C SER A 141 -10.76 -41.54 -5.10
N PHE A 142 -11.08 -42.55 -4.28
CA PHE A 142 -11.81 -42.32 -3.03
C PHE A 142 -10.98 -41.47 -2.04
N MET A 143 -9.70 -41.78 -1.88
CA MET A 143 -8.79 -41.05 -0.99
C MET A 143 -8.60 -39.59 -1.43
N THR A 144 -8.29 -39.36 -2.70
CA THR A 144 -8.17 -38.01 -3.25
C THR A 144 -9.50 -37.27 -3.19
N GLY A 145 -10.64 -37.95 -3.42
CA GLY A 145 -11.98 -37.40 -3.29
C GLY A 145 -12.29 -36.89 -1.88
N ILE A 146 -11.93 -37.63 -0.83
CA ILE A 146 -12.09 -37.19 0.57
C ILE A 146 -11.28 -35.92 0.84
N ILE A 147 -10.02 -35.90 0.40
CA ILE A 147 -9.13 -34.74 0.61
C ILE A 147 -9.71 -33.52 -0.11
N LEU A 148 -10.12 -33.66 -1.38
CA LEU A 148 -10.76 -32.58 -2.15
C LEU A 148 -12.06 -32.10 -1.48
N PHE A 149 -12.92 -33.04 -1.07
CA PHE A 149 -14.16 -32.71 -0.39
C PHE A 149 -13.91 -31.91 0.90
N ALA A 150 -12.93 -32.32 1.71
CA ALA A 150 -12.53 -31.61 2.91
C ALA A 150 -11.97 -30.21 2.62
N LEU A 151 -11.10 -30.07 1.61
CA LEU A 151 -10.56 -28.76 1.18
C LEU A 151 -11.68 -27.81 0.70
N GLY A 152 -12.65 -28.34 -0.04
CA GLY A 152 -13.82 -27.59 -0.50
C GLY A 152 -14.74 -27.17 0.65
N LEU A 153 -15.04 -28.10 1.56
CA LEU A 153 -15.87 -27.86 2.75
C LEU A 153 -15.24 -26.80 3.68
N LEU A 154 -13.94 -26.89 3.92
CA LEU A 154 -13.18 -25.89 4.70
C LEU A 154 -12.96 -24.55 3.97
N ARG A 155 -13.47 -24.41 2.74
CA ARG A 155 -13.29 -23.23 1.87
C ARG A 155 -11.83 -22.83 1.66
N LEU A 156 -10.93 -23.82 1.59
CA LEU A 156 -9.51 -23.62 1.32
C LEU A 156 -9.21 -23.43 -0.18
N GLY A 157 -10.17 -22.87 -0.93
CA GLY A 157 -10.03 -22.65 -2.38
C GLY A 157 -9.00 -21.57 -2.72
N TRP A 158 -8.68 -20.70 -1.77
CA TRP A 158 -7.62 -19.70 -1.89
C TRP A 158 -6.23 -20.33 -2.04
N LEU A 159 -6.01 -21.54 -1.48
CA LEU A 159 -4.72 -22.24 -1.58
C LEU A 159 -4.36 -22.56 -3.04
N VAL A 160 -5.36 -22.72 -3.90
CA VAL A 160 -5.17 -22.95 -5.34
C VAL A 160 -4.62 -21.72 -6.04
N GLU A 161 -4.90 -20.53 -5.52
CA GLU A 161 -4.40 -19.27 -6.08
C GLU A 161 -2.89 -19.08 -5.82
N VAL A 162 -2.32 -19.87 -4.91
CA VAL A 162 -0.87 -19.91 -4.66
C VAL A 162 -0.11 -20.59 -5.82
N ILE A 163 -0.78 -21.43 -6.62
CA ILE A 163 -0.14 -22.16 -7.72
C ILE A 163 -0.03 -21.25 -8.95
N PRO A 164 1.19 -20.89 -9.39
CA PRO A 164 1.36 -19.98 -10.53
C PRO A 164 0.92 -20.64 -11.84
N TYR A 165 0.43 -19.83 -12.77
CA TYR A 165 -0.05 -20.31 -14.08
C TYR A 165 1.04 -20.99 -14.93
N ILE A 166 2.30 -20.56 -14.78
CA ILE A 166 3.41 -20.99 -15.64
C ILE A 166 3.76 -22.48 -15.48
N PRO A 167 3.98 -23.01 -14.26
CA PRO A 167 4.07 -24.46 -14.02
C PRO A 167 2.94 -25.26 -14.66
N VAL A 168 1.70 -24.79 -14.54
CA VAL A 168 0.52 -25.45 -15.12
C VAL A 168 0.60 -25.51 -16.64
N SER A 169 0.96 -24.40 -17.28
CA SER A 169 1.13 -24.34 -18.74
C SER A 169 2.27 -25.23 -19.24
N ALA A 170 3.37 -25.31 -18.49
CA ALA A 170 4.51 -26.18 -18.80
C ALA A 170 4.09 -27.66 -18.70
N PHE A 171 3.43 -28.00 -17.60
CA PHE A 171 2.91 -29.34 -17.33
C PHE A 171 1.91 -29.81 -18.40
N ILE A 172 0.90 -29.01 -18.75
CA ILE A 172 -0.07 -29.37 -19.81
C ILE A 172 0.64 -29.62 -21.14
N THR A 173 1.62 -28.78 -21.48
CA THR A 173 2.40 -28.93 -22.73
C THR A 173 3.23 -30.21 -22.70
N ALA A 174 3.92 -30.47 -21.59
CA ALA A 174 4.69 -31.67 -21.40
C ALA A 174 3.82 -32.93 -21.45
N ALA A 175 2.77 -33.00 -20.65
CA ALA A 175 1.83 -34.12 -20.63
C ALA A 175 1.25 -34.39 -22.02
N SER A 176 0.94 -33.34 -22.80
CA SER A 176 0.47 -33.50 -24.18
C SER A 176 1.52 -34.15 -25.08
N ILE A 177 2.79 -33.74 -24.99
CA ILE A 177 3.90 -34.36 -25.73
C ILE A 177 4.07 -35.82 -25.32
N ILE A 178 4.05 -36.12 -24.02
CA ILE A 178 4.17 -37.48 -23.48
C ILE A 178 3.05 -38.38 -23.99
N ILE A 179 1.80 -37.92 -23.90
CA ILE A 179 0.64 -38.67 -24.41
C ILE A 179 0.79 -38.92 -25.92
N MET A 180 1.26 -37.94 -26.69
CA MET A 180 1.51 -38.15 -28.13
C MET A 180 2.58 -39.23 -28.37
N CYS A 181 3.69 -39.20 -27.63
CA CYS A 181 4.75 -40.21 -27.74
C CYS A 181 4.25 -41.62 -27.37
N THR A 182 3.45 -41.76 -26.30
CA THR A 182 2.94 -43.07 -25.85
C THR A 182 1.82 -43.62 -26.74
N GLN A 183 1.06 -42.75 -27.42
CA GLN A 183 0.02 -43.16 -28.35
C GLN A 183 0.52 -43.45 -29.77
N LEU A 184 1.68 -42.93 -30.16
CA LEU A 184 2.27 -43.17 -31.48
C LEU A 184 2.46 -44.67 -31.83
N PRO A 185 3.01 -45.55 -30.97
CA PRO A 185 3.13 -46.97 -31.29
C PRO A 185 1.76 -47.68 -31.38
N VAL A 186 0.74 -47.22 -30.63
CA VAL A 186 -0.63 -47.76 -30.71
C VAL A 186 -1.31 -47.32 -32.00
N LEU A 187 -1.10 -46.08 -32.44
CA LEU A 187 -1.58 -45.53 -33.70
C LEU A 187 -1.06 -46.34 -34.90
N LEU A 188 0.24 -46.69 -34.87
CA LEU A 188 0.91 -47.44 -35.94
C LEU A 188 0.74 -48.96 -35.83
N GLY A 189 0.22 -49.44 -34.70
CA GLY A 189 0.14 -50.86 -34.38
C GLY A 189 1.50 -51.56 -34.38
N ILE A 190 2.50 -50.97 -33.73
CA ILE A 190 3.80 -51.60 -33.55
C ILE A 190 3.76 -52.49 -32.29
N PRO A 191 4.03 -53.80 -32.38
CA PRO A 191 4.06 -54.68 -31.21
C PRO A 191 5.38 -54.55 -30.40
N GLY A 192 5.30 -54.79 -29.09
CA GLY A 192 6.47 -54.90 -28.22
C GLY A 192 7.23 -53.59 -27.93
N VAL A 193 6.59 -52.43 -28.10
CA VAL A 193 7.08 -51.16 -27.57
C VAL A 193 6.48 -50.98 -26.17
N ASN A 194 7.31 -50.78 -25.16
CA ASN A 194 6.84 -50.43 -23.84
C ASN A 194 6.40 -48.97 -23.86
N THR A 195 5.09 -48.71 -23.87
CA THR A 195 4.53 -47.34 -23.86
C THR A 195 4.69 -46.65 -22.50
N ARG A 196 5.38 -47.29 -21.55
CA ARG A 196 5.58 -46.82 -20.17
C ARG A 196 7.01 -46.37 -19.88
N ASP A 197 7.93 -46.59 -20.81
CA ASP A 197 9.28 -46.04 -20.66
C ASP A 197 9.22 -44.50 -20.73
N ASP A 198 10.33 -43.86 -20.37
CA ASP A 198 10.46 -42.41 -20.53
C ASP A 198 10.05 -41.98 -21.95
N PRO A 199 9.36 -40.83 -22.11
CA PRO A 199 8.76 -40.42 -23.38
C PRO A 199 9.75 -40.44 -24.56
N TYR A 200 10.99 -40.02 -24.32
CA TYR A 200 12.04 -40.03 -25.31
C TYR A 200 12.46 -41.45 -25.72
N ARG A 201 12.47 -42.43 -24.80
CA ARG A 201 12.75 -43.84 -25.09
C ARG A 201 11.61 -44.48 -25.87
N VAL A 202 10.36 -44.14 -25.56
CA VAL A 202 9.19 -44.60 -26.33
C VAL A 202 9.29 -44.09 -27.76
N LEU A 203 9.65 -42.82 -27.96
CA LEU A 203 9.84 -42.26 -29.29
C LEU A 203 10.97 -42.96 -30.05
N ILE A 204 12.14 -43.14 -29.43
CA ILE A 204 13.29 -43.81 -30.05
C ILE A 204 12.97 -45.26 -30.42
N SER A 205 12.32 -46.02 -29.51
CA SER A 205 11.93 -47.41 -29.76
C SER A 205 10.86 -47.53 -30.85
N THR A 206 9.91 -46.60 -30.89
CA THR A 206 8.89 -46.50 -31.95
C THR A 206 9.55 -46.24 -33.31
N MET A 207 10.50 -45.30 -33.38
CA MET A 207 11.24 -45.02 -34.61
C MET A 207 12.11 -46.20 -35.05
N ARG A 208 12.69 -46.95 -34.11
CA ARG A 208 13.50 -48.15 -34.40
C ARG A 208 12.67 -49.32 -34.94
N LYS A 209 11.45 -49.50 -34.43
CA LYS A 209 10.51 -50.57 -34.83
C LYS A 209 9.49 -50.11 -35.87
N LEU A 210 9.73 -48.98 -36.53
CA LEU A 210 8.83 -48.44 -37.55
C LEU A 210 8.57 -49.43 -38.72
N PRO A 211 9.53 -50.27 -39.16
CA PRO A 211 9.27 -51.30 -40.17
C PRO A 211 8.25 -52.36 -39.74
N ASP A 212 8.01 -52.55 -38.44
CA ASP A 212 7.09 -53.55 -37.89
C ASP A 212 5.63 -53.03 -37.80
N ALA A 213 5.33 -51.89 -38.43
CA ALA A 213 3.99 -51.30 -38.42
C ALA A 213 2.95 -52.19 -39.10
N GLN A 214 1.79 -52.35 -38.46
CA GLN A 214 0.69 -53.22 -38.92
C GLN A 214 -0.39 -52.44 -39.67
N LEU A 215 -1.41 -53.14 -40.15
CA LEU A 215 -2.59 -52.53 -40.81
C LEU A 215 -3.33 -51.52 -39.91
N ASP A 216 -3.14 -51.59 -38.60
CA ASP A 216 -3.51 -50.57 -37.61
C ASP A 216 -3.10 -49.14 -38.05
N ALA A 217 -1.90 -48.97 -38.63
CA ALA A 217 -1.38 -47.68 -39.07
C ALA A 217 -2.28 -47.02 -40.12
N ALA A 218 -2.86 -47.80 -41.04
CA ALA A 218 -3.76 -47.28 -42.06
C ALA A 218 -5.02 -46.68 -41.42
N ILE A 219 -5.57 -47.33 -40.39
CA ILE A 219 -6.74 -46.83 -39.65
C ILE A 219 -6.37 -45.60 -38.83
N GLY A 220 -5.29 -45.68 -38.05
CA GLY A 220 -4.86 -44.60 -37.16
C GLY A 220 -4.53 -43.31 -37.91
N ILE A 221 -3.68 -43.39 -38.94
CA ILE A 221 -3.24 -42.23 -39.72
C ILE A 221 -4.41 -41.62 -40.49
N THR A 222 -5.22 -42.44 -41.17
CA THR A 222 -6.37 -41.90 -41.91
C THR A 222 -7.40 -41.26 -40.96
N CYS A 223 -7.60 -41.83 -39.76
CA CYS A 223 -8.48 -41.25 -38.75
C CYS A 223 -7.95 -39.90 -38.26
N LEU A 224 -6.65 -39.80 -37.98
CA LEU A 224 -6.00 -38.56 -37.57
C LEU A 224 -6.13 -37.47 -38.66
N VAL A 225 -5.84 -37.83 -39.91
CA VAL A 225 -5.97 -36.92 -41.06
C VAL A 225 -7.42 -36.47 -41.24
N LEU A 226 -8.40 -37.38 -41.12
CA LEU A 226 -9.82 -37.03 -41.19
C LEU A 226 -10.21 -36.02 -40.11
N LEU A 227 -9.76 -36.22 -38.87
CA LEU A 227 -10.07 -35.35 -37.73
C LEU A 227 -9.50 -33.93 -37.90
N GLU A 228 -8.27 -33.80 -38.40
CA GLU A 228 -7.63 -32.50 -38.63
C GLU A 228 -8.18 -31.83 -39.90
N LEU A 229 -8.45 -32.59 -40.96
CA LEU A 229 -9.12 -32.08 -42.16
C LEU A 229 -10.52 -31.54 -41.82
N ALA A 230 -11.31 -32.32 -41.07
CA ALA A 230 -12.64 -31.90 -40.61
C ALA A 230 -12.55 -30.61 -39.77
N LYS A 231 -11.57 -30.51 -38.86
CA LYS A 231 -11.30 -29.28 -38.09
C LYS A 231 -11.09 -28.09 -39.01
N TYR A 232 -10.15 -28.23 -39.96
CA TYR A 232 -9.72 -27.17 -40.85
C TYR A 232 -10.88 -26.70 -41.72
N VAL A 233 -11.60 -27.64 -42.32
CA VAL A 233 -12.76 -27.35 -43.19
C VAL A 233 -13.86 -26.63 -42.40
N PHE A 234 -14.28 -27.16 -41.25
CA PHE A 234 -15.37 -26.54 -40.48
C PHE A 234 -14.98 -25.18 -39.91
N THR A 235 -13.73 -24.99 -39.47
CA THR A 235 -13.25 -23.68 -38.97
C THR A 235 -13.23 -22.64 -40.10
N LYS A 236 -12.81 -23.05 -41.31
CA LYS A 236 -12.81 -22.18 -42.49
C LYS A 236 -14.23 -21.83 -42.96
N LEU A 237 -15.16 -22.79 -42.90
CA LEU A 237 -16.57 -22.58 -43.19
C LEU A 237 -17.24 -21.66 -42.15
N GLU A 238 -16.89 -21.81 -40.87
CA GLU A 238 -17.34 -20.93 -39.79
C GLU A 238 -16.94 -19.47 -40.06
N ALA A 239 -15.69 -19.25 -40.49
CA ALA A 239 -15.20 -17.91 -40.85
C ALA A 239 -15.84 -17.36 -42.14
N ARG A 240 -16.15 -18.22 -43.12
CA ARG A 240 -16.75 -17.81 -44.40
C ARG A 240 -18.25 -17.53 -44.31
N GLN A 241 -18.98 -18.23 -43.45
CA GLN A 241 -20.44 -18.15 -43.35
C GLN A 241 -20.90 -17.80 -41.91
N PRO A 242 -20.76 -16.53 -41.49
CA PRO A 242 -21.12 -16.11 -40.13
C PRO A 242 -22.61 -16.33 -39.82
N ALA A 243 -23.49 -16.25 -40.82
CA ALA A 243 -24.93 -16.51 -40.66
C ALA A 243 -25.26 -17.94 -40.20
N ARG A 244 -24.41 -18.93 -40.53
CA ARG A 244 -24.58 -20.35 -40.14
C ARG A 244 -23.54 -20.80 -39.11
N LYS A 245 -22.89 -19.85 -38.42
CA LYS A 245 -21.81 -20.12 -37.46
C LYS A 245 -22.17 -21.21 -36.44
N LYS A 246 -23.37 -21.15 -35.87
CA LYS A 246 -23.84 -22.11 -34.86
C LYS A 246 -23.93 -23.54 -35.42
N LEU A 247 -24.44 -23.71 -36.64
CA LEU A 247 -24.54 -25.01 -37.30
C LEU A 247 -23.15 -25.59 -37.57
N TRP A 248 -22.25 -24.80 -38.15
CA TRP A 248 -20.87 -25.25 -38.43
C TRP A 248 -20.09 -25.56 -37.15
N SER A 249 -20.33 -24.81 -36.06
CA SER A 249 -19.73 -25.07 -34.76
C SER A 249 -20.21 -26.40 -34.17
N ILE A 250 -21.51 -26.71 -34.26
CA ILE A 250 -22.07 -28.00 -33.81
C ILE A 250 -21.52 -29.16 -34.65
N MET A 251 -21.50 -29.01 -35.99
CA MET A 251 -20.91 -30.02 -36.88
C MET A 251 -19.42 -30.25 -36.60
N SER A 252 -18.67 -29.17 -36.34
CA SER A 252 -17.26 -29.27 -35.93
C SER A 252 -17.08 -30.00 -34.60
N SER A 253 -18.03 -29.90 -33.67
CA SER A 253 -17.97 -30.59 -32.37
C SER A 253 -18.25 -32.08 -32.50
N LEU A 254 -19.15 -32.48 -33.41
CA LEU A 254 -19.50 -33.89 -33.66
C LEU A 254 -18.45 -34.69 -34.44
N ARG A 255 -17.40 -34.04 -34.95
CA ARG A 255 -16.32 -34.70 -35.73
C ARG A 255 -15.69 -35.91 -35.02
N LEU A 256 -15.56 -35.85 -33.70
CA LEU A 256 -14.97 -36.92 -32.89
C LEU A 256 -15.87 -38.16 -32.92
N THR A 257 -17.16 -37.98 -32.65
CA THR A 257 -18.17 -39.05 -32.71
C THR A 257 -18.31 -39.59 -34.13
N PHE A 258 -18.35 -38.71 -35.14
CA PHE A 258 -18.45 -39.13 -36.54
C PHE A 258 -17.26 -39.99 -36.98
N ALA A 259 -16.03 -39.57 -36.67
CA ALA A 259 -14.85 -40.36 -36.98
C ALA A 259 -14.90 -41.73 -36.30
N MET A 260 -15.26 -41.79 -35.01
CA MET A 260 -15.37 -43.05 -34.29
C MET A 260 -16.43 -43.97 -34.88
N LEU A 261 -17.62 -43.46 -35.20
CA LEU A 261 -18.67 -44.25 -35.85
C LEU A 261 -18.24 -44.76 -37.23
N LEU A 262 -17.60 -43.91 -38.03
CA LEU A 262 -17.11 -44.28 -39.36
C LEU A 262 -16.07 -45.42 -39.29
N TYR A 263 -15.05 -45.29 -38.42
CA TYR A 263 -14.04 -46.32 -38.29
C TYR A 263 -14.53 -47.59 -37.59
N THR A 264 -15.54 -47.47 -36.72
CA THR A 264 -16.24 -48.63 -36.16
C THR A 264 -17.02 -49.37 -37.25
N LEU A 265 -17.70 -48.64 -38.15
CA LEU A 265 -18.39 -49.24 -39.30
C LEU A 265 -17.41 -49.93 -40.25
N VAL A 266 -16.31 -49.26 -40.62
CA VAL A 266 -15.23 -49.86 -41.42
C VAL A 266 -14.71 -51.13 -40.74
N SER A 267 -14.51 -51.09 -39.43
CA SER A 267 -14.04 -52.24 -38.66
C SER A 267 -15.03 -53.40 -38.64
N TYR A 268 -16.30 -53.09 -38.44
CA TYR A 268 -17.37 -54.08 -38.52
C TYR A 268 -17.40 -54.75 -39.90
N LEU A 269 -17.33 -53.96 -40.98
CA LEU A 269 -17.35 -54.50 -42.35
C LEU A 269 -16.16 -55.42 -42.65
N VAL A 270 -14.98 -55.13 -42.09
CA VAL A 270 -13.76 -55.93 -42.28
C VAL A 270 -13.73 -57.17 -41.39
N ASN A 271 -14.16 -57.06 -40.12
CA ASN A 271 -13.97 -58.09 -39.11
C ASN A 271 -15.24 -58.91 -38.78
N ARG A 272 -16.42 -58.61 -39.36
CA ARG A 272 -17.68 -59.33 -39.04
C ARG A 272 -17.66 -60.85 -39.21
N ASN A 273 -16.79 -61.37 -40.09
CA ASN A 273 -16.70 -62.80 -40.40
C ASN A 273 -15.48 -63.47 -39.74
N LEU A 274 -14.72 -62.75 -38.92
CA LEU A 274 -13.47 -63.20 -38.32
C LEU A 274 -13.63 -63.25 -36.79
N SER A 275 -13.01 -64.24 -36.15
CA SER A 275 -12.97 -64.29 -34.69
C SER A 275 -11.98 -63.26 -34.12
N GLU A 276 -12.09 -62.91 -32.83
CA GLU A 276 -11.28 -61.86 -32.18
C GLU A 276 -9.77 -62.01 -32.42
N LYS A 277 -9.26 -63.25 -32.37
CA LYS A 277 -7.84 -63.60 -32.58
C LYS A 277 -7.40 -63.53 -34.05
N GLU A 278 -8.33 -63.54 -34.99
CA GLU A 278 -8.10 -63.47 -36.44
C GLU A 278 -8.34 -62.05 -37.00
N SER A 279 -8.63 -61.08 -36.13
CA SER A 279 -8.84 -59.69 -36.53
C SER A 279 -7.62 -59.13 -37.27
N LYS A 280 -7.85 -58.43 -38.38
CA LYS A 280 -6.76 -57.89 -39.23
C LYS A 280 -5.96 -56.76 -38.55
N PHE A 281 -6.54 -56.16 -37.52
CA PHE A 281 -6.01 -55.04 -36.77
C PHE A 281 -6.67 -55.02 -35.38
N ARG A 282 -6.04 -54.36 -34.41
CA ARG A 282 -6.41 -54.47 -32.99
C ARG A 282 -7.72 -53.75 -32.70
N ILE A 283 -8.71 -54.50 -32.23
CA ILE A 283 -10.00 -53.99 -31.75
C ILE A 283 -10.02 -53.91 -30.21
N VAL A 284 -10.99 -53.18 -29.67
CA VAL A 284 -11.18 -53.01 -28.22
C VAL A 284 -11.59 -54.32 -27.54
N GLY A 285 -12.48 -55.11 -28.17
CA GLY A 285 -12.92 -56.39 -27.63
C GLY A 285 -14.13 -56.28 -26.71
N HIS A 286 -14.38 -57.33 -25.92
CA HIS A 286 -15.60 -57.44 -25.10
C HIS A 286 -15.68 -56.36 -24.01
N ILE A 287 -16.84 -55.70 -23.92
CA ILE A 287 -17.14 -54.69 -22.91
C ILE A 287 -18.37 -55.16 -22.14
N ASN A 288 -18.24 -55.16 -20.81
CA ASN A 288 -19.30 -55.54 -19.89
C ASN A 288 -20.52 -54.60 -20.02
N GLN A 289 -21.71 -55.18 -20.01
CA GLN A 289 -22.97 -54.41 -20.04
C GLN A 289 -23.40 -54.03 -18.62
N GLY A 290 -23.78 -52.77 -18.44
CA GLY A 290 -24.27 -52.27 -17.14
C GLY A 290 -23.17 -52.09 -16.08
N PHE A 291 -23.57 -51.79 -14.84
CA PHE A 291 -22.66 -51.51 -13.73
C PHE A 291 -22.22 -52.80 -13.00
N ILE A 292 -21.48 -53.67 -13.68
CA ILE A 292 -21.02 -54.96 -13.09
C ILE A 292 -19.95 -54.74 -12.01
N HIS A 293 -19.12 -53.71 -12.19
CA HIS A 293 -18.01 -53.38 -11.28
C HIS A 293 -18.41 -52.42 -10.15
N ALA A 294 -19.70 -52.26 -9.88
CA ALA A 294 -20.19 -51.47 -8.75
C ALA A 294 -19.87 -52.19 -7.43
N GLY A 295 -19.32 -51.44 -6.48
CA GLY A 295 -18.92 -51.97 -5.19
C GLY A 295 -18.02 -50.99 -4.44
N PRO A 296 -17.95 -51.10 -3.10
CA PRO A 296 -17.11 -50.21 -2.29
C PRO A 296 -15.62 -50.36 -2.67
N PRO A 297 -14.82 -49.27 -2.59
CA PRO A 297 -13.37 -49.35 -2.78
C PRO A 297 -12.73 -50.22 -1.69
N ALA A 298 -11.72 -51.00 -2.06
CA ALA A 298 -11.00 -51.87 -1.12
C ALA A 298 -10.02 -51.07 -0.25
N LEU A 299 -10.49 -50.54 0.88
CA LEU A 299 -9.70 -49.73 1.81
C LEU A 299 -8.79 -50.59 2.71
N LYS A 300 -7.73 -51.18 2.14
CA LYS A 300 -6.68 -51.85 2.91
C LYS A 300 -5.64 -50.82 3.38
N THR A 301 -5.27 -50.86 4.65
CA THR A 301 -4.28 -49.94 5.25
C THR A 301 -2.95 -49.97 4.51
N ASP A 302 -2.52 -51.15 4.11
CA ASP A 302 -1.27 -51.35 3.36
C ASP A 302 -1.33 -50.65 1.99
N LEU A 303 -2.45 -50.76 1.28
CA LEU A 303 -2.67 -50.12 -0.01
C LEU A 303 -2.67 -48.59 0.12
N ILE A 304 -3.37 -48.07 1.14
CA ILE A 304 -3.38 -46.64 1.45
C ILE A 304 -1.95 -46.15 1.71
N GLY A 305 -1.15 -46.87 2.49
CA GLY A 305 0.25 -46.54 2.76
C GLY A 305 1.15 -46.52 1.52
N ALA A 306 0.85 -47.32 0.49
CA ALA A 306 1.59 -47.31 -0.78
C ALA A 306 1.16 -46.17 -1.73
N ILE A 307 -0.11 -45.77 -1.70
CA ILE A 307 -0.65 -44.72 -2.56
C ILE A 307 -0.36 -43.32 -1.98
N LEU A 308 -0.37 -43.18 -0.65
CA LEU A 308 -0.28 -41.89 0.04
C LEU A 308 0.90 -41.01 -0.42
N PRO A 309 2.15 -41.53 -0.59
CA PRO A 309 3.29 -40.72 -1.02
C PRO A 309 3.12 -40.08 -2.41
N GLN A 310 2.37 -40.72 -3.31
CA GLN A 310 2.17 -40.24 -4.69
C GLN A 310 0.89 -39.41 -4.87
N SER A 311 0.00 -39.44 -3.88
CA SER A 311 -1.27 -38.72 -3.90
C SER A 311 -1.19 -37.18 -3.99
N PRO A 312 -0.16 -36.47 -3.47
CA PRO A 312 -0.12 -35.02 -3.53
C PRO A 312 -0.08 -34.46 -4.96
N ILE A 313 0.61 -35.13 -5.88
CA ILE A 313 0.77 -34.67 -7.27
C ILE A 313 -0.56 -34.75 -8.00
N ILE A 314 -1.20 -35.91 -7.95
CA ILE A 314 -2.51 -36.08 -8.58
C ILE A 314 -3.53 -35.14 -7.93
N LEU A 315 -3.49 -34.91 -6.61
CA LEU A 315 -4.36 -33.94 -5.95
C LEU A 315 -4.18 -32.52 -6.50
N VAL A 316 -2.93 -32.05 -6.58
CA VAL A 316 -2.60 -30.72 -7.12
C VAL A 316 -3.10 -30.60 -8.56
N ILE A 317 -2.85 -31.60 -9.40
CA ILE A 317 -3.29 -31.58 -10.80
C ILE A 317 -4.81 -31.62 -10.94
N LEU A 318 -5.50 -32.48 -10.19
CA LEU A 318 -6.96 -32.56 -10.17
C LEU A 318 -7.58 -31.19 -9.87
N ILE A 319 -7.07 -30.50 -8.84
CA ILE A 319 -7.53 -29.17 -8.41
C ILE A 319 -7.25 -28.13 -9.49
N VAL A 320 -6.00 -28.04 -9.93
CA VAL A 320 -5.51 -26.99 -10.83
C VAL A 320 -6.17 -27.11 -12.20
N GLU A 321 -6.23 -28.32 -12.77
CA GLU A 321 -6.84 -28.57 -14.08
C GLU A 321 -8.30 -28.14 -14.05
N HIS A 322 -9.05 -28.57 -13.04
CA HIS A 322 -10.47 -28.26 -12.91
C HIS A 322 -10.72 -26.75 -12.72
N ILE A 323 -10.02 -26.10 -11.79
CA ILE A 323 -10.21 -24.66 -11.53
C ILE A 323 -9.75 -23.79 -12.69
N ALA A 324 -8.64 -24.14 -13.35
CA ALA A 324 -8.16 -23.39 -14.51
C ALA A 324 -9.18 -23.40 -15.64
N ILE A 325 -9.82 -24.55 -15.90
CA ILE A 325 -10.91 -24.67 -16.87
C ILE A 325 -12.10 -23.82 -16.43
N ALA A 326 -12.52 -23.97 -15.17
CA ALA A 326 -13.66 -23.26 -14.60
C ALA A 326 -13.51 -21.74 -14.73
N LYS A 327 -12.42 -21.18 -14.20
CA LYS A 327 -12.13 -19.74 -14.25
C LYS A 327 -11.95 -19.25 -15.69
N SER A 328 -11.37 -20.05 -16.59
CA SER A 328 -11.21 -19.69 -18.01
C SER A 328 -12.55 -19.49 -18.72
N PHE A 329 -13.51 -20.39 -18.50
CA PHE A 329 -14.87 -20.25 -19.06
C PHE A 329 -15.67 -19.15 -18.37
N GLY A 330 -15.59 -19.03 -17.04
CA GLY A 330 -16.20 -17.93 -16.28
C GLY A 330 -15.77 -16.56 -16.77
N LYS A 331 -14.46 -16.35 -16.96
CA LYS A 331 -13.90 -15.10 -17.49
C LYS A 331 -14.32 -14.82 -18.95
N LYS A 332 -14.39 -15.85 -19.80
CA LYS A 332 -14.79 -15.69 -21.21
C LYS A 332 -16.28 -15.37 -21.37
N LEU A 333 -17.12 -15.90 -20.48
CA LEU A 333 -18.58 -15.84 -20.58
C LEU A 333 -19.22 -14.86 -19.58
N GLY A 334 -18.44 -14.26 -18.69
CA GLY A 334 -18.87 -13.22 -17.76
C GLY A 334 -19.67 -13.74 -16.56
N TYR A 335 -19.31 -14.90 -16.00
CA TYR A 335 -19.89 -15.41 -14.76
C TYR A 335 -18.81 -15.78 -13.74
N ASP A 336 -19.15 -15.66 -12.45
CA ASP A 336 -18.24 -15.95 -11.36
C ASP A 336 -18.21 -17.44 -11.05
N VAL A 337 -17.01 -17.94 -10.81
CA VAL A 337 -16.75 -19.33 -10.42
C VAL A 337 -16.17 -19.31 -9.02
N VAL A 338 -16.75 -20.10 -8.12
CA VAL A 338 -16.30 -20.20 -6.73
C VAL A 338 -15.35 -21.40 -6.60
N PRO A 339 -14.03 -21.21 -6.42
CA PRO A 339 -13.06 -22.31 -6.44
C PRO A 339 -13.31 -23.39 -5.39
N SER A 340 -13.61 -23.01 -4.14
CA SER A 340 -13.91 -23.98 -3.07
C SER A 340 -15.08 -24.89 -3.40
N GLN A 341 -16.09 -24.34 -4.05
CA GLN A 341 -17.30 -25.05 -4.41
C GLN A 341 -17.06 -26.02 -5.58
N GLU A 342 -16.25 -25.62 -6.56
CA GLU A 342 -15.79 -26.49 -7.65
C GLU A 342 -14.93 -27.66 -7.11
N ILE A 343 -14.00 -27.40 -6.17
CA ILE A 343 -13.19 -28.46 -5.52
C ILE A 343 -14.09 -29.44 -4.77
N MET A 344 -15.10 -28.95 -4.04
CA MET A 344 -16.06 -29.82 -3.35
C MET A 344 -16.88 -30.66 -4.33
N ALA A 345 -17.34 -30.07 -5.45
CA ALA A 345 -18.08 -30.78 -6.49
C ALA A 345 -17.25 -31.92 -7.09
N GLN A 346 -15.98 -31.63 -7.41
CA GLN A 346 -15.03 -32.63 -7.88
C GLN A 346 -14.71 -33.71 -6.84
N GLY A 347 -14.50 -33.31 -5.57
CA GLY A 347 -14.28 -34.24 -4.47
C GLY A 347 -15.45 -35.20 -4.28
N THR A 348 -16.67 -34.68 -4.33
CA THR A 348 -17.89 -35.49 -4.23
C THR A 348 -18.01 -36.48 -5.39
N ALA A 349 -17.69 -36.05 -6.62
CA ALA A 349 -17.66 -36.94 -7.78
C ALA A 349 -16.62 -38.07 -7.61
N ASN A 350 -15.45 -37.76 -7.05
CA ASN A 350 -14.36 -38.73 -6.79
C ASN A 350 -14.63 -39.65 -5.59
N ILE A 351 -15.46 -39.25 -4.64
CA ILE A 351 -15.95 -40.12 -3.55
C ILE A 351 -17.00 -41.09 -4.07
N LEU A 352 -17.99 -40.60 -4.84
CA LEU A 352 -19.13 -41.41 -5.30
C LEU A 352 -18.78 -42.29 -6.51
N GLY A 353 -17.88 -41.83 -7.39
CA GLY A 353 -17.47 -42.55 -8.59
C GLY A 353 -17.00 -43.99 -8.36
N PRO A 354 -16.08 -44.25 -7.40
CA PRO A 354 -15.59 -45.59 -7.09
C PRO A 354 -16.68 -46.61 -6.74
N PHE A 355 -17.76 -46.19 -6.08
CA PHE A 355 -18.89 -47.07 -5.76
C PHE A 355 -19.62 -47.57 -7.02
N LEU A 356 -19.61 -46.78 -8.08
CA LEU A 356 -20.19 -47.13 -9.39
C LEU A 356 -19.19 -47.83 -10.31
N GLY A 357 -17.97 -48.11 -9.84
CA GLY A 357 -16.91 -48.67 -10.66
C GLY A 357 -16.03 -47.63 -11.34
N GLY A 358 -16.21 -46.33 -11.07
CA GLY A 358 -15.35 -45.28 -11.62
C GLY A 358 -13.99 -45.16 -10.93
N TYR A 359 -13.09 -44.39 -11.53
CA TYR A 359 -11.82 -43.97 -10.95
C TYR A 359 -11.77 -42.42 -10.92
N SER A 360 -10.59 -41.87 -10.66
CA SER A 360 -10.39 -40.43 -10.52
C SER A 360 -10.89 -39.64 -11.74
N CYS A 361 -11.70 -38.62 -11.48
CA CYS A 361 -12.32 -37.72 -12.45
C CYS A 361 -11.95 -36.26 -12.19
N THR A 362 -11.95 -35.47 -13.27
CA THR A 362 -11.67 -34.03 -13.26
C THR A 362 -12.37 -33.34 -14.42
N GLY A 363 -12.28 -32.01 -14.48
CA GLY A 363 -12.82 -31.22 -15.59
C GLY A 363 -12.07 -31.48 -16.89
N SER A 364 -12.77 -31.82 -17.97
CA SER A 364 -12.16 -32.04 -19.28
C SER A 364 -12.21 -30.78 -20.14
N PHE A 365 -11.05 -30.24 -20.55
CA PHE A 365 -11.00 -29.05 -21.41
C PHE A 365 -11.73 -29.28 -22.76
N GLY A 366 -11.49 -30.44 -23.38
CA GLY A 366 -12.07 -30.77 -24.68
C GLY A 366 -13.59 -30.92 -24.63
N ALA A 367 -14.11 -31.66 -23.64
CA ALA A 367 -15.55 -31.86 -23.48
C ALA A 367 -16.26 -30.56 -23.05
N SER A 368 -15.65 -29.79 -22.14
CA SER A 368 -16.18 -28.49 -21.70
C SER A 368 -16.25 -27.48 -22.84
N ALA A 369 -15.26 -27.47 -23.75
CA ALA A 369 -15.29 -26.64 -24.95
C ALA A 369 -16.43 -27.02 -25.90
N VAL A 370 -16.74 -28.31 -26.03
CA VAL A 370 -17.88 -28.79 -26.83
C VAL A 370 -19.20 -28.37 -26.18
N LEU A 371 -19.33 -28.57 -24.87
CA LEU A 371 -20.53 -28.19 -24.12
C LEU A 371 -20.80 -26.67 -24.22
N SER A 372 -19.75 -25.86 -24.07
CA SER A 372 -19.83 -24.40 -24.19
C SER A 372 -20.22 -23.96 -25.61
N LYS A 373 -19.59 -24.56 -26.65
CA LYS A 373 -19.95 -24.29 -28.05
C LYS A 373 -21.38 -24.70 -28.41
N ALA A 374 -21.91 -25.75 -27.78
CA ALA A 374 -23.30 -26.16 -27.96
C ALA A 374 -24.31 -25.15 -27.36
N GLY A 375 -23.84 -24.22 -26.53
CA GLY A 375 -24.64 -23.13 -25.98
C GLY A 375 -25.38 -23.51 -24.70
N VAL A 376 -24.71 -24.27 -23.82
CA VAL A 376 -25.23 -24.65 -22.50
C VAL A 376 -25.68 -23.44 -21.68
N ARG A 377 -26.81 -23.61 -20.97
CA ARG A 377 -27.44 -22.59 -20.14
C ARG A 377 -27.25 -22.86 -18.67
N THR A 378 -27.29 -24.12 -18.24
CA THR A 378 -27.10 -24.48 -16.83
C THR A 378 -26.29 -25.77 -16.65
N PRO A 379 -25.73 -26.03 -15.45
CA PRO A 379 -25.05 -27.29 -15.14
C PRO A 379 -25.92 -28.54 -15.33
N LEU A 380 -27.26 -28.40 -15.43
CA LEU A 380 -28.19 -29.51 -15.65
C LEU A 380 -27.94 -30.25 -16.97
N ALA A 381 -27.25 -29.64 -17.94
CA ALA A 381 -26.81 -30.32 -19.16
C ALA A 381 -25.96 -31.57 -18.87
N GLY A 382 -25.24 -31.61 -17.74
CA GLY A 382 -24.50 -32.78 -17.29
C GLY A 382 -25.40 -34.00 -17.07
N LEU A 383 -26.63 -33.81 -16.60
CA LEU A 383 -27.58 -34.91 -16.38
C LEU A 383 -28.02 -35.57 -17.70
N PHE A 384 -28.23 -34.78 -18.75
CA PHE A 384 -28.52 -35.32 -20.09
C PHE A 384 -27.31 -36.06 -20.68
N SER A 385 -26.09 -35.59 -20.40
CA SER A 385 -24.87 -36.31 -20.74
C SER A 385 -24.78 -37.64 -19.99
N ALA A 386 -25.10 -37.66 -18.69
CA ALA A 386 -25.15 -38.87 -17.88
C ALA A 386 -26.19 -39.87 -18.41
N PHE A 387 -27.37 -39.40 -18.84
CA PHE A 387 -28.37 -40.23 -19.51
C PHE A 387 -27.84 -40.87 -20.81
N MET A 388 -27.13 -40.09 -21.64
CA MET A 388 -26.50 -40.61 -22.87
C MET A 388 -25.43 -41.67 -22.56
N LEU A 389 -24.63 -41.47 -21.51
CA LEU A 389 -23.62 -42.43 -21.06
C LEU A 389 -24.25 -43.71 -20.50
N LEU A 390 -25.35 -43.58 -19.76
CA LEU A 390 -26.14 -44.72 -19.28
C LEU A 390 -26.69 -45.54 -20.45
N LEU A 391 -27.29 -44.87 -21.45
CA LEU A 391 -27.76 -45.52 -22.67
C LEU A 391 -26.63 -46.24 -23.40
N ALA A 392 -25.45 -45.61 -23.50
CA ALA A 392 -24.29 -46.22 -24.13
C ALA A 392 -23.82 -47.51 -23.43
N LEU A 393 -23.83 -47.51 -22.10
CA LEU A 393 -23.41 -48.64 -21.26
C LEU A 393 -24.32 -49.88 -21.40
N TYR A 394 -25.61 -49.67 -21.67
CA TYR A 394 -26.58 -50.77 -21.80
C TYR A 394 -26.86 -51.15 -23.25
N ALA A 395 -26.91 -50.19 -24.19
CA ALA A 395 -27.36 -50.43 -25.56
C ALA A 395 -26.25 -50.44 -26.62
N LEU A 396 -25.11 -49.77 -26.39
CA LEU A 396 -24.08 -49.58 -27.43
C LEU A 396 -22.83 -50.45 -27.24
N THR A 397 -22.75 -51.30 -26.22
CA THR A 397 -21.56 -52.14 -25.97
C THR A 397 -21.21 -53.09 -27.12
N GLY A 398 -22.23 -53.61 -27.82
CA GLY A 398 -22.02 -54.43 -29.02
C GLY A 398 -21.39 -53.66 -30.19
N VAL A 399 -21.67 -52.35 -30.29
CA VAL A 399 -21.01 -51.47 -31.28
C VAL A 399 -19.57 -51.19 -30.84
N PHE A 400 -19.35 -50.98 -29.55
CA PHE A 400 -18.03 -50.66 -29.01
C PHE A 400 -17.02 -51.79 -29.15
N TYR A 401 -17.47 -53.05 -29.23
CA TYR A 401 -16.64 -54.23 -29.50
C TYR A 401 -15.74 -54.04 -30.74
N PHE A 402 -16.29 -53.48 -31.82
CA PHE A 402 -15.60 -53.34 -33.10
C PHE A 402 -14.74 -52.08 -33.20
N ILE A 403 -14.62 -51.26 -32.15
CA ILE A 403 -13.80 -50.04 -32.22
C ILE A 403 -12.33 -50.41 -32.43
N PRO A 404 -11.65 -49.86 -33.47
CA PRO A 404 -10.21 -50.04 -33.63
C PRO A 404 -9.42 -49.26 -32.57
N ARG A 405 -8.44 -49.90 -31.93
CA ARG A 405 -7.54 -49.24 -30.96
C ARG A 405 -6.71 -48.14 -31.62
N ALA A 406 -6.32 -48.32 -32.88
CA ALA A 406 -5.60 -47.30 -33.66
C ALA A 406 -6.43 -46.02 -33.88
N ALA A 407 -7.76 -46.14 -34.05
CA ALA A 407 -8.65 -44.98 -34.18
C ALA A 407 -8.76 -44.21 -32.84
N LEU A 408 -8.84 -44.93 -31.70
CA LEU A 408 -8.81 -44.31 -30.38
C LEU A 408 -7.47 -43.57 -30.12
N ALA A 409 -6.34 -44.17 -30.50
CA ALA A 409 -5.04 -43.51 -30.40
C ALA A 409 -4.98 -42.22 -31.24
N GLY A 410 -5.50 -42.25 -32.47
CA GLY A 410 -5.62 -41.06 -33.33
C GLY A 410 -6.51 -39.97 -32.71
N LEU A 411 -7.61 -40.37 -32.08
CA LEU A 411 -8.49 -39.46 -31.33
C LEU A 411 -7.76 -38.82 -30.14
N ILE A 412 -6.98 -39.59 -29.37
CA ILE A 412 -6.21 -39.06 -28.24
C ILE A 412 -5.17 -38.05 -28.73
N ILE A 413 -4.37 -38.41 -29.74
CA ILE A 413 -3.33 -37.54 -30.30
C ILE A 413 -3.95 -36.22 -30.80
N HIS A 414 -5.06 -36.32 -31.53
CA HIS A 414 -5.80 -35.15 -32.00
C HIS A 414 -6.31 -34.26 -30.86
N ALA A 415 -6.80 -34.85 -29.77
CA ALA A 415 -7.29 -34.09 -28.62
C ALA A 415 -6.16 -33.32 -27.91
N VAL A 416 -5.02 -33.97 -27.64
CA VAL A 416 -3.90 -33.37 -26.89
C VAL A 416 -3.05 -32.41 -27.72
N PHE A 417 -2.97 -32.59 -29.04
CA PHE A 417 -2.24 -31.67 -29.93
C PHE A 417 -2.74 -30.23 -29.81
N ASN A 418 -4.04 -30.05 -29.55
CA ASN A 418 -4.66 -28.74 -29.37
C ASN A 418 -4.36 -28.09 -28.00
N LEU A 419 -3.76 -28.82 -27.05
CA LEU A 419 -3.40 -28.32 -25.72
C LEU A 419 -1.96 -27.80 -25.62
N ILE A 420 -1.11 -28.13 -26.60
CA ILE A 420 0.29 -27.67 -26.65
C ILE A 420 0.34 -26.14 -26.78
N ALA A 421 1.17 -25.50 -25.96
CA ALA A 421 1.35 -24.06 -26.01
C ALA A 421 1.90 -23.61 -27.38
N SER A 422 1.21 -22.68 -28.03
CA SER A 422 1.65 -22.16 -29.33
C SER A 422 2.96 -21.36 -29.22
N PRO A 423 3.82 -21.33 -30.26
CA PRO A 423 5.03 -20.51 -30.27
C PRO A 423 4.77 -19.02 -30.00
N SER A 424 3.59 -18.52 -30.40
CA SER A 424 3.18 -17.14 -30.11
C SER A 424 2.95 -16.89 -28.62
N THR A 425 2.48 -17.90 -27.89
CA THR A 425 2.27 -17.84 -26.44
C THR A 425 3.61 -17.81 -25.70
N VAL A 426 4.57 -18.66 -26.09
CA VAL A 426 5.91 -18.68 -25.50
C VAL A 426 6.63 -17.35 -25.72
N ARG A 427 6.50 -16.75 -26.92
CA ARG A 427 7.04 -15.40 -27.17
C ARG A 427 6.42 -14.32 -26.27
N LYS A 428 5.13 -14.45 -25.92
CA LYS A 428 4.49 -13.55 -24.96
C LYS A 428 5.06 -13.75 -23.56
N TYR A 429 5.30 -14.99 -23.12
CA TYR A 429 5.94 -15.25 -21.82
C TYR A 429 7.30 -14.57 -21.73
N TRP A 430 8.14 -14.67 -22.76
CA TRP A 430 9.44 -13.98 -22.81
C TRP A 430 9.33 -12.45 -22.69
N ARG A 431 8.33 -11.85 -23.35
CA ARG A 431 8.10 -10.39 -23.28
C ARG A 431 7.52 -9.93 -21.94
N LEU A 432 6.82 -10.81 -21.22
CA LEU A 432 6.22 -10.51 -19.91
C LEU A 432 7.24 -10.69 -18.78
N SER A 433 7.88 -11.86 -18.70
CA SER A 433 8.82 -12.23 -17.65
C SER A 433 9.79 -13.29 -18.17
N PRO A 434 11.04 -12.92 -18.52
CA PRO A 434 12.04 -13.86 -19.03
C PRO A 434 12.34 -15.01 -18.05
N PHE A 435 12.37 -14.74 -16.74
CA PHE A 435 12.60 -15.76 -15.72
C PHE A 435 11.48 -16.81 -15.67
N GLU A 436 10.22 -16.40 -15.79
CA GLU A 436 9.10 -17.34 -15.86
C GLU A 436 9.11 -18.15 -17.15
N CYS A 437 9.51 -17.54 -18.28
CA CYS A 437 9.72 -18.26 -19.52
C CYS A 437 10.81 -19.35 -19.38
N LEU A 438 11.88 -19.07 -18.63
CA LEU A 438 12.92 -20.06 -18.35
C LEU A 438 12.38 -21.21 -17.49
N ILE A 439 11.62 -20.92 -16.44
CA ILE A 439 10.96 -21.95 -15.60
C ILE A 439 10.05 -22.83 -16.45
N TRP A 440 9.31 -22.24 -17.39
CA TRP A 440 8.46 -22.98 -18.32
C TRP A 440 9.27 -23.96 -19.20
N VAL A 441 10.39 -23.50 -19.77
CA VAL A 441 11.28 -24.34 -20.59
C VAL A 441 11.87 -25.48 -19.76
N VAL A 442 12.37 -25.18 -18.56
CA VAL A 442 12.91 -26.18 -17.62
C VAL A 442 11.85 -27.24 -17.32
N GLY A 443 10.60 -26.85 -17.08
CA GLY A 443 9.49 -27.77 -16.85
C GLY A 443 9.23 -28.72 -18.01
N VAL A 444 9.14 -28.19 -19.24
CA VAL A 444 8.88 -29.02 -20.43
C VAL A 444 10.04 -29.97 -20.69
N VAL A 445 11.29 -29.49 -20.58
CA VAL A 445 12.49 -30.31 -20.79
C VAL A 445 12.58 -31.41 -19.73
N MET A 446 12.48 -31.06 -18.44
CA MET A 446 12.52 -32.03 -17.34
C MET A 446 11.45 -33.11 -17.52
N ALA A 447 10.24 -32.73 -17.88
CA ALA A 447 9.15 -33.69 -18.03
C ALA A 447 9.39 -34.72 -19.14
N VAL A 448 9.99 -34.30 -20.26
CA VAL A 448 10.28 -35.19 -21.39
C VAL A 448 11.41 -36.18 -21.05
N PHE A 449 12.36 -35.79 -20.20
CA PHE A 449 13.53 -36.62 -19.85
C PHE A 449 13.37 -37.45 -18.58
N THR A 450 12.60 -36.98 -17.59
CA THR A 450 12.52 -37.59 -16.25
C THR A 450 11.12 -38.00 -15.80
N GLY A 451 10.06 -37.60 -16.52
CA GLY A 451 8.67 -37.84 -16.14
C GLY A 451 7.97 -36.61 -15.56
N LEU A 452 6.65 -36.71 -15.37
CA LEU A 452 5.81 -35.56 -15.01
C LEU A 452 5.98 -35.13 -13.55
N GLU A 453 6.15 -36.08 -12.64
CA GLU A 453 6.27 -35.82 -11.21
C GLU A 453 7.45 -34.88 -10.87
N PRO A 454 8.71 -35.18 -11.25
CA PRO A 454 9.85 -34.29 -10.94
C PRO A 454 9.74 -32.91 -11.58
N ALA A 455 9.13 -32.83 -12.76
CA ALA A 455 8.96 -31.57 -13.49
C ALA A 455 8.01 -30.60 -12.77
N ILE A 456 6.91 -31.10 -12.19
CA ILE A 456 5.97 -30.28 -11.43
C ILE A 456 6.63 -29.73 -10.16
N TYR A 457 7.33 -30.58 -9.41
CA TYR A 457 8.00 -30.14 -8.18
C TYR A 457 9.07 -29.08 -8.48
N THR A 458 9.88 -29.31 -9.50
CA THR A 458 10.94 -28.37 -9.90
C THR A 458 10.37 -27.03 -10.34
N THR A 459 9.35 -27.02 -11.20
CA THR A 459 8.77 -25.77 -11.72
C THR A 459 8.01 -24.98 -10.66
N THR A 460 7.26 -25.66 -9.80
CA THR A 460 6.53 -25.03 -8.69
C THR A 460 7.52 -24.48 -7.66
N GLY A 461 8.54 -25.26 -7.30
CA GLY A 461 9.61 -24.84 -6.40
C GLY A 461 10.40 -23.64 -6.92
N LEU A 462 10.78 -23.64 -8.21
CA LEU A 462 11.45 -22.49 -8.84
C LEU A 462 10.57 -21.24 -8.88
N SER A 463 9.26 -21.40 -9.14
CA SER A 463 8.32 -20.27 -9.14
C SER A 463 8.13 -19.70 -7.73
N PHE A 464 8.06 -20.57 -6.72
CA PHE A 464 8.00 -20.17 -5.32
C PHE A 464 9.30 -19.47 -4.87
N LEU A 465 10.46 -20.00 -5.26
CA LEU A 465 11.75 -19.37 -5.00
C LEU A 465 11.84 -17.99 -5.63
N LEU A 466 11.38 -17.84 -6.88
CA LEU A 466 11.35 -16.54 -7.56
C LEU A 466 10.44 -15.55 -6.84
N LEU A 467 9.29 -16.00 -6.32
CA LEU A 467 8.40 -15.18 -5.49
C LEU A 467 9.10 -14.73 -4.20
N LEU A 468 9.75 -15.65 -3.47
CA LEU A 468 10.50 -15.31 -2.25
C LEU A 468 11.64 -14.33 -2.52
N VAL A 469 12.37 -14.50 -3.62
CA VAL A 469 13.45 -13.58 -4.00
C VAL A 469 12.90 -12.20 -4.33
N ARG A 470 11.75 -12.10 -5.02
CA ARG A 470 11.09 -10.82 -5.32
C ARG A 470 10.67 -10.09 -4.03
N ILE A 471 10.06 -10.79 -3.09
CA ILE A 471 9.64 -10.23 -1.79
C ILE A 471 10.86 -9.83 -0.94
N ALA A 472 11.90 -10.66 -0.90
CA ALA A 472 13.09 -10.39 -0.09
C ALA A 472 13.99 -9.27 -0.66
N ARG A 473 13.98 -9.05 -1.98
CA ARG A 473 14.83 -8.07 -2.68
C ARG A 473 14.06 -6.82 -3.11
N THR A 474 13.24 -6.28 -2.23
CA THR A 474 12.61 -4.96 -2.39
C THR A 474 13.60 -3.84 -2.03
N ARG A 475 13.59 -2.73 -2.78
CA ARG A 475 14.42 -1.56 -2.50
C ARG A 475 13.55 -0.46 -1.93
N GLY A 476 13.78 -0.07 -0.67
CA GLY A 476 13.11 1.11 -0.13
C GLY A 476 13.66 2.39 -0.73
N GLU A 477 12.85 3.43 -0.71
CA GLU A 477 13.13 4.69 -1.40
C GLU A 477 12.99 5.87 -0.46
N PHE A 478 13.81 6.89 -0.68
CA PHE A 478 13.68 8.16 0.03
C PHE A 478 12.87 9.14 -0.80
N LEU A 479 11.91 9.79 -0.17
CA LEU A 479 11.02 10.72 -0.86
C LEU A 479 11.42 12.17 -0.62
N GLY A 480 11.27 13.00 -1.65
CA GLY A 480 11.34 14.44 -1.57
C GLY A 480 10.05 15.11 -2.05
N LYS A 481 9.88 16.38 -1.71
CA LYS A 481 8.68 17.17 -1.97
C LYS A 481 8.74 17.80 -3.38
N VAL A 482 7.61 17.75 -4.08
CA VAL A 482 7.34 18.46 -5.34
C VAL A 482 5.94 19.06 -5.27
N GLU A 483 5.79 20.29 -5.74
CA GLU A 483 4.48 20.93 -5.86
C GLU A 483 3.92 20.64 -7.26
N VAL A 484 2.76 20.00 -7.30
CA VAL A 484 2.07 19.63 -8.54
C VAL A 484 0.81 20.45 -8.69
N GLU A 485 0.65 21.06 -9.85
CA GLU A 485 -0.56 21.77 -10.25
C GLU A 485 -1.43 20.85 -11.11
N GLN A 486 -2.71 20.72 -10.76
CA GLN A 486 -3.64 19.95 -11.59
C GLN A 486 -4.11 20.80 -12.77
N THR A 487 -3.60 20.53 -13.96
CA THR A 487 -4.14 21.06 -15.21
C THR A 487 -5.44 20.34 -15.56
N GLY A 488 -6.57 20.98 -15.28
CA GLY A 488 -7.88 20.52 -15.78
C GLY A 488 -7.95 20.69 -17.30
N GLU A 489 -8.50 19.70 -18.00
CA GLU A 489 -8.82 19.83 -19.43
C GLU A 489 -9.74 21.04 -19.63
N THR A 490 -9.30 21.95 -20.50
CA THR A 490 -9.99 23.17 -20.89
C THR A 490 -11.34 22.85 -21.52
N SER A 491 -12.44 23.09 -20.80
CA SER A 491 -13.65 23.59 -21.45
C SER A 491 -13.39 25.04 -21.86
N GLU A 492 -13.37 25.29 -23.18
CA GLU A 492 -12.97 26.56 -23.81
C GLU A 492 -13.81 27.80 -23.48
N ASN A 493 -14.82 27.72 -22.61
CA ASN A 493 -15.75 28.84 -22.38
C ASN A 493 -15.94 29.13 -20.89
N THR A 494 -15.03 29.92 -20.29
CA THR A 494 -15.36 30.87 -19.20
C THR A 494 -14.15 31.77 -18.91
N ASP A 495 -14.28 33.06 -19.19
CA ASP A 495 -13.36 34.14 -18.79
C ASP A 495 -13.47 34.43 -17.28
N GLY A 496 -12.93 33.52 -16.46
CA GLY A 496 -12.75 33.72 -15.02
C GLY A 496 -11.32 33.38 -14.59
N PRO A 497 -10.76 34.03 -13.56
CA PRO A 497 -9.41 33.72 -13.09
C PRO A 497 -9.35 32.28 -12.59
N LYS A 498 -8.62 31.42 -13.32
CA LYS A 498 -8.44 30.01 -13.01
C LYS A 498 -7.60 29.88 -11.73
N THR A 499 -8.23 29.59 -10.60
CA THR A 499 -7.52 29.20 -9.37
C THR A 499 -7.07 27.75 -9.50
N SER A 500 -5.86 27.51 -9.99
CA SER A 500 -5.27 26.19 -9.98
C SER A 500 -4.89 25.80 -8.55
N ALA A 501 -5.33 24.62 -8.13
CA ALA A 501 -4.98 24.09 -6.82
C ALA A 501 -3.63 23.38 -6.94
N THR A 502 -2.62 23.90 -6.24
CA THR A 502 -1.35 23.22 -6.05
C THR A 502 -1.48 22.20 -4.92
N ARG A 503 -0.88 21.02 -5.11
CA ARG A 503 -0.80 19.96 -4.10
C ARG A 503 0.64 19.50 -3.93
N ASP A 504 1.02 19.22 -2.70
CA ASP A 504 2.32 18.61 -2.41
C ASP A 504 2.26 17.12 -2.79
N VAL A 505 3.23 16.66 -3.56
CA VAL A 505 3.43 15.27 -3.94
C VAL A 505 4.85 14.87 -3.56
N TYR A 506 4.99 13.65 -3.06
CA TYR A 506 6.27 13.11 -2.65
C TYR A 506 6.77 12.13 -3.73
N LEU A 507 7.98 12.36 -4.25
CA LEU A 507 8.59 11.54 -5.31
C LEU A 507 9.97 11.04 -4.86
N SER A 508 10.39 9.90 -5.41
CA SER A 508 11.69 9.27 -5.12
C SER A 508 12.87 10.20 -5.44
N LEU A 509 13.80 10.34 -4.50
CA LEU A 509 15.03 11.11 -4.65
C LEU A 509 16.02 10.43 -5.62
N ASP A 510 16.04 9.10 -5.65
CA ASP A 510 16.99 8.31 -6.44
C ASP A 510 16.64 8.22 -7.94
N ARG A 511 15.41 8.59 -8.33
CA ARG A 511 14.94 8.64 -9.73
C ARG A 511 15.07 7.33 -10.50
N ASN A 512 14.97 6.20 -9.80
CA ASN A 512 14.85 4.88 -10.41
C ASN A 512 13.44 4.59 -10.95
N ASP A 513 12.49 5.49 -10.70
CA ASP A 513 11.10 5.41 -11.16
C ASP A 513 10.89 5.86 -12.60
N ALA A 514 9.68 5.64 -13.10
CA ALA A 514 9.19 6.19 -14.37
C ALA A 514 8.87 7.70 -14.32
N SER A 515 9.32 8.43 -13.30
CA SER A 515 9.06 9.87 -13.15
C SER A 515 9.92 10.72 -14.12
N ASN A 516 9.44 11.92 -14.46
CA ASN A 516 10.20 12.82 -15.32
C ASN A 516 11.49 13.28 -14.62
N ARG A 517 12.63 13.08 -15.28
CA ARG A 517 13.97 13.42 -14.79
C ARG A 517 14.25 14.92 -14.76
N ASP A 518 13.49 15.71 -15.52
CA ASP A 518 13.68 17.16 -15.62
C ASP A 518 13.08 17.95 -14.43
N ILE A 519 12.22 17.31 -13.64
CA ILE A 519 11.62 17.94 -12.45
C ILE A 519 12.67 17.90 -11.33
N LEU A 520 12.92 19.00 -10.62
CA LEU A 520 13.77 19.00 -9.43
C LEU A 520 12.93 18.60 -8.20
N VAL A 521 13.36 17.56 -7.48
CA VAL A 521 12.75 17.13 -6.21
C VAL A 521 13.58 17.70 -5.08
N GLU A 522 12.94 18.44 -4.18
CA GLU A 522 13.60 19.04 -3.02
C GLU A 522 13.47 18.11 -1.82
N SER A 523 14.52 18.01 -1.00
CA SER A 523 14.42 17.29 0.27
C SER A 523 13.51 18.07 1.24
N PRO A 524 12.70 17.36 2.05
CA PRO A 524 11.74 17.98 2.96
C PRO A 524 12.49 18.56 4.17
N HIS A 525 13.12 19.72 4.01
CA HIS A 525 13.86 20.46 5.04
C HIS A 525 15.15 19.78 5.58
N GLY A 526 16.09 20.59 6.06
CA GLY A 526 17.37 20.12 6.58
C GLY A 526 17.21 19.32 7.88
N GLY A 527 17.35 18.01 7.80
CA GLY A 527 17.31 17.10 8.95
C GLY A 527 16.02 16.30 9.13
N VAL A 528 15.05 16.41 8.20
CA VAL A 528 13.87 15.53 8.16
C VAL A 528 13.98 14.63 6.93
N LEU A 529 13.91 13.32 7.14
CA LEU A 529 14.01 12.31 6.09
C LEU A 529 12.69 11.57 5.95
N ILE A 530 12.24 11.36 4.70
CA ILE A 530 11.05 10.55 4.41
C ILE A 530 11.50 9.24 3.79
N TYR A 531 11.13 8.12 4.42
CA TYR A 531 11.41 6.78 3.93
C TYR A 531 10.11 6.06 3.55
N HIS A 532 10.06 5.52 2.33
CA HIS A 532 8.92 4.80 1.80
C HIS A 532 9.23 3.30 1.67
N PHE A 533 8.33 2.48 2.23
CA PHE A 533 8.32 1.05 2.00
C PHE A 533 7.47 0.76 0.75
N PRO A 534 8.04 0.27 -0.37
CA PRO A 534 7.25 -0.06 -1.57
C PRO A 534 6.39 -1.32 -1.40
N GLU A 535 6.76 -2.20 -0.46
CA GLU A 535 6.03 -3.41 -0.11
C GLU A 535 5.93 -3.51 1.42
N GLY A 536 5.11 -4.44 1.92
CA GLY A 536 4.96 -4.67 3.35
C GLY A 536 6.28 -5.02 4.04
N LEU A 537 6.48 -4.49 5.24
CA LEU A 537 7.66 -4.74 6.07
C LEU A 537 7.53 -6.11 6.76
N ASN A 538 8.37 -7.07 6.35
CA ASN A 538 8.33 -8.44 6.83
C ASN A 538 9.73 -8.98 7.19
N TYR A 539 9.78 -10.11 7.91
CA TYR A 539 11.03 -10.75 8.33
C TYR A 539 12.01 -11.06 7.17
N LEU A 540 11.53 -11.22 5.92
CA LEU A 540 12.37 -11.51 4.75
C LEU A 540 13.08 -10.27 4.23
N ASN A 541 12.43 -9.10 4.25
CA ASN A 541 12.94 -7.87 3.64
C ASN A 541 13.43 -6.81 4.65
N GLN A 542 13.04 -6.91 5.93
CA GLN A 542 13.30 -5.85 6.91
C GLN A 542 14.80 -5.54 7.09
N ALA A 543 15.67 -6.54 7.11
CA ALA A 543 17.11 -6.32 7.25
C ALA A 543 17.70 -5.46 6.12
N GLN A 544 17.22 -5.66 4.87
CA GLN A 544 17.66 -4.86 3.73
C GLN A 544 17.13 -3.43 3.81
N HIS A 545 15.85 -3.25 4.13
CA HIS A 545 15.25 -1.93 4.27
C HIS A 545 15.90 -1.09 5.37
N LEU A 546 16.06 -1.68 6.55
CA LEU A 546 16.63 -1.02 7.73
C LEU A 546 18.11 -0.68 7.56
N LYS A 547 18.86 -1.55 6.88
CA LYS A 547 20.23 -1.23 6.48
C LYS A 547 20.27 -0.06 5.51
N ASN A 548 19.46 -0.07 4.45
CA ASN A 548 19.38 1.04 3.50
C ASN A 548 18.99 2.36 4.20
N LEU A 549 18.07 2.30 5.16
CA LEU A 549 17.67 3.45 5.96
C LEU A 549 18.86 4.01 6.75
N THR A 550 19.57 3.15 7.46
CA THR A 550 20.70 3.52 8.31
C THR A 550 21.89 4.04 7.48
N ASP A 551 22.26 3.35 6.40
CA ASP A 551 23.35 3.73 5.50
C ASP A 551 23.09 5.10 4.85
N TYR A 552 21.84 5.36 4.45
CA TYR A 552 21.46 6.67 3.90
C TYR A 552 21.52 7.78 4.95
N VAL A 553 21.04 7.52 6.16
CA VAL A 553 21.10 8.48 7.27
C VAL A 553 22.55 8.86 7.58
N TYR A 554 23.46 7.89 7.69
CA TYR A 554 24.87 8.16 7.99
C TYR A 554 25.61 8.90 6.87
N THR A 555 25.15 8.75 5.62
CA THR A 555 25.76 9.45 4.46
C THR A 555 25.21 10.85 4.24
N HIS A 556 23.96 11.12 4.63
CA HIS A 556 23.26 12.38 4.34
C HIS A 556 23.03 13.28 5.57
N THR A 557 23.46 12.86 6.76
CA THR A 557 23.34 13.65 7.99
C THR A 557 24.64 13.71 8.76
N ARG A 558 24.82 14.75 9.59
CA ARG A 558 25.95 14.87 10.51
C ARG A 558 25.53 14.75 11.97
N ARG A 559 26.50 14.45 12.83
CA ARG A 559 26.33 14.49 14.28
C ARG A 559 26.28 15.96 14.78
N PRO A 560 25.51 16.26 15.84
CA PRO A 560 25.38 17.63 16.37
C PRO A 560 26.68 18.20 16.94
N ASP A 561 27.50 17.38 17.62
CA ASP A 561 28.70 17.81 18.34
C ASP A 561 29.96 17.04 17.88
N GLU A 562 31.03 17.76 17.52
CA GLU A 562 32.39 17.20 17.29
C GLU A 562 33.22 17.11 18.58
N GLU A 563 32.79 17.69 19.70
CA GLU A 563 33.64 17.87 20.89
C GLU A 563 33.64 16.69 21.87
N GLN A 564 32.70 15.76 21.78
CA GLN A 564 32.78 14.51 22.54
C GLN A 564 33.60 13.48 21.75
N LYS A 565 34.93 13.56 21.91
CA LYS A 565 35.77 12.37 21.76
C LYS A 565 35.27 11.35 22.77
N GLU A 566 34.40 10.43 22.34
CA GLU A 566 34.20 9.18 23.07
C GLU A 566 35.59 8.61 23.40
N ASP A 567 35.78 8.19 24.64
CA ASP A 567 37.01 7.53 25.04
C ASP A 567 37.20 6.34 24.09
N LYS A 568 38.34 6.26 23.38
CA LYS A 568 38.56 5.21 22.36
C LYS A 568 38.41 3.78 22.90
N GLY A 569 38.39 3.61 24.23
CA GLY A 569 38.12 2.35 24.92
C GLY A 569 36.63 1.99 25.08
N GLU A 570 35.70 2.95 24.97
CA GLU A 570 34.25 2.72 25.07
C GLU A 570 33.58 2.51 23.71
N ALA A 571 34.23 2.93 22.62
CA ALA A 571 33.77 2.64 21.27
C ALA A 571 33.79 1.13 20.99
N LEU A 572 32.70 0.61 20.43
CA LEU A 572 32.65 -0.78 19.98
C LEU A 572 33.69 -1.01 18.87
N TRP A 573 34.38 -2.16 18.90
CA TRP A 573 35.40 -2.52 17.90
C TRP A 573 34.89 -2.56 16.44
N CYS A 574 33.58 -2.66 16.27
CA CYS A 574 32.87 -2.66 14.98
C CYS A 574 32.14 -1.35 14.68
N ASP A 575 32.30 -0.32 15.52
CA ASP A 575 31.69 0.98 15.28
C ASP A 575 32.46 1.72 14.17
N THR A 576 31.91 1.68 12.96
CA THR A 576 32.47 2.35 11.78
C THR A 576 32.07 3.83 11.71
N SER A 577 31.26 4.32 12.66
CA SER A 577 30.74 5.69 12.64
C SER A 577 31.82 6.77 12.68
N GLY A 578 33.00 6.47 13.24
CA GLY A 578 34.17 7.35 13.27
C GLY A 578 35.04 7.35 12.00
N LEU A 579 34.76 6.50 11.00
CA LEU A 579 35.53 6.42 9.75
C LEU A 579 34.96 7.31 8.62
N CYS A 580 33.73 7.81 8.77
CA CYS A 580 33.14 8.73 7.82
C CYS A 580 33.77 10.12 8.00
N LYS A 581 34.48 10.62 6.97
CA LYS A 581 34.83 12.05 6.88
C LYS A 581 33.52 12.85 6.88
N GLN A 582 33.22 13.53 7.98
CA GLN A 582 32.05 14.37 8.07
C GLN A 582 32.32 15.66 7.30
N ASP A 583 31.58 15.88 6.21
CA ASP A 583 31.50 17.20 5.59
C ASP A 583 30.66 18.10 6.50
N ASN A 584 31.22 19.25 6.89
CA ASN A 584 30.58 20.23 7.77
C ASN A 584 29.27 20.82 7.21
N ASP A 585 28.99 20.58 5.92
CA ASP A 585 27.84 21.11 5.18
C ASP A 585 26.57 20.24 5.31
N LEU A 586 26.63 19.05 5.92
CA LEU A 586 25.47 18.17 6.07
C LEU A 586 24.52 18.63 7.21
N PRO A 587 23.20 18.40 7.09
CA PRO A 587 22.24 18.73 8.14
C PRO A 587 22.30 17.73 9.31
N VAL A 588 21.96 18.19 10.52
CA VAL A 588 21.77 17.33 11.69
C VAL A 588 20.41 16.64 11.59
N LEU A 589 20.36 15.33 11.87
CA LEU A 589 19.12 14.56 11.88
C LEU A 589 18.20 14.98 13.02
N ARG A 590 16.91 15.24 12.72
CA ARG A 590 15.90 15.68 13.70
C ARG A 590 14.66 14.79 13.71
N ALA A 591 14.19 14.37 12.55
CA ALA A 591 13.00 13.52 12.45
C ALA A 591 13.10 12.56 11.26
N ILE A 592 12.50 11.39 11.43
CA ILE A 592 12.31 10.40 10.38
C ILE A 592 10.82 10.20 10.22
N VAL A 593 10.35 10.41 9.00
CA VAL A 593 8.97 10.17 8.59
C VAL A 593 8.94 8.87 7.79
N ILE A 594 8.19 7.90 8.28
CA ILE A 594 8.02 6.61 7.63
C ILE A 594 6.65 6.59 6.97
N ASP A 595 6.64 6.38 5.65
CA ASP A 595 5.42 6.08 4.91
C ASP A 595 5.09 4.58 5.03
N CYS A 596 4.01 4.30 5.75
CA CYS A 596 3.48 2.97 6.01
C CYS A 596 2.23 2.64 5.18
N SER A 597 1.93 3.41 4.13
CA SER A 597 0.74 3.21 3.28
C SER A 597 0.64 1.80 2.67
N THR A 598 1.77 1.13 2.43
CA THR A 598 1.85 -0.24 1.91
C THR A 598 1.89 -1.31 3.00
N ILE A 599 2.10 -0.92 4.26
CA ILE A 599 2.27 -1.84 5.38
C ILE A 599 0.89 -2.25 5.90
N ASN A 600 0.48 -3.44 5.49
CA ASN A 600 -0.72 -4.07 6.02
C ASN A 600 -0.44 -4.79 7.35
N ASN A 601 0.58 -5.64 7.40
CA ASN A 601 0.93 -6.43 8.58
C ASN A 601 2.42 -6.25 8.90
N ILE A 602 2.78 -6.34 10.18
CA ILE A 602 4.17 -6.31 10.66
C ILE A 602 4.37 -7.52 11.58
N ASP A 603 5.50 -8.19 11.44
CA ASP A 603 5.93 -9.28 12.30
C ASP A 603 6.91 -8.81 13.41
N ILE A 604 7.15 -9.69 14.38
CA ILE A 604 7.99 -9.39 15.55
C ILE A 604 9.42 -9.03 15.13
N THR A 605 10.00 -9.75 14.15
CA THR A 605 11.37 -9.53 13.71
C THR A 605 11.52 -8.14 13.08
N SER A 606 10.54 -7.73 12.27
CA SER A 606 10.45 -6.39 11.69
C SER A 606 10.32 -5.28 12.74
N VAL A 607 9.50 -5.47 13.77
CA VAL A 607 9.37 -4.50 14.87
C VAL A 607 10.68 -4.39 15.64
N GLN A 608 11.32 -5.51 15.96
CA GLN A 608 12.61 -5.50 16.66
C GLN A 608 13.69 -4.80 15.84
N GLY A 609 13.75 -5.05 14.52
CA GLY A 609 14.70 -4.35 13.66
C GLY A 609 14.50 -2.83 13.67
N LEU A 610 13.25 -2.34 13.68
CA LEU A 610 12.97 -0.91 13.81
C LEU A 610 13.45 -0.33 15.14
N VAL A 611 13.34 -1.08 16.24
CA VAL A 611 13.90 -0.68 17.55
C VAL A 611 15.41 -0.57 17.50
N ASP A 612 16.06 -1.56 16.89
CA ASP A 612 17.52 -1.58 16.81
C ASP A 612 18.02 -0.38 15.99
N VAL A 613 17.35 -0.04 14.89
CA VAL A 613 17.64 1.18 14.12
C VAL A 613 17.34 2.44 14.92
N ARG A 614 16.20 2.53 15.64
CA ARG A 614 15.90 3.67 16.52
C ARG A 614 17.04 3.90 17.50
N ASN A 615 17.47 2.87 18.20
CA ASN A 615 18.54 2.96 19.19
C ASN A 615 19.91 3.31 18.57
N ALA A 616 20.17 2.88 17.34
CA ALA A 616 21.39 3.24 16.61
C ALA A 616 21.37 4.69 16.14
N LEU A 617 20.24 5.15 15.61
CA LEU A 617 20.09 6.53 15.12
C LEU A 617 19.98 7.54 16.26
N ASP A 618 19.34 7.20 17.38
CA ASP A 618 19.31 8.07 18.56
C ASP A 618 20.71 8.25 19.15
N ARG A 619 21.56 7.21 19.13
CA ARG A 619 22.99 7.33 19.45
C ARG A 619 23.72 8.25 18.48
N TRP A 620 23.42 8.16 17.18
CA TRP A 620 23.99 9.03 16.16
C TRP A 620 23.59 10.50 16.32
N ALA A 621 22.35 10.78 16.72
CA ALA A 621 21.83 12.15 16.88
C ALA A 621 22.06 12.75 18.28
N SER A 622 22.68 12.01 19.21
CA SER A 622 23.00 12.48 20.56
C SER A 622 23.74 13.83 20.54
N PRO A 623 23.38 14.81 21.40
CA PRO A 623 22.44 14.73 22.53
C PRO A 623 20.96 14.91 22.17
N SER A 624 20.62 15.13 20.90
CA SER A 624 19.23 15.30 20.46
C SER A 624 18.53 13.97 20.18
N THR A 625 17.30 13.80 20.65
CA THR A 625 16.48 12.62 20.32
C THR A 625 15.75 12.80 19.00
N ILE A 626 15.68 11.75 18.18
CA ILE A 626 15.01 11.79 16.88
C ILE A 626 13.52 11.54 17.05
N GLN A 627 12.69 12.28 16.34
CA GLN A 627 11.26 12.01 16.27
C GLN A 627 10.93 11.01 15.16
N TRP A 628 10.17 9.97 15.49
CA TRP A 628 9.71 8.96 14.54
C TRP A 628 8.22 9.16 14.25
N HIS A 629 7.91 9.57 13.02
CA HIS A 629 6.55 9.81 12.55
C HIS A 629 6.13 8.71 11.59
N PHE A 630 4.92 8.18 11.75
CA PHE A 630 4.36 7.15 10.85
C PHE A 630 3.15 7.72 10.12
N GLY A 631 3.16 7.70 8.79
CA GLY A 631 2.04 8.10 7.94
C GLY A 631 1.35 6.90 7.29
N GLY A 632 0.02 6.92 7.17
CA GLY A 632 -0.71 5.91 6.39
C GLY A 632 -0.81 4.51 7.01
N LEU A 633 -0.50 4.34 8.31
CA LEU A 633 -0.59 3.04 8.97
C LEU A 633 -2.03 2.71 9.41
N HIS A 634 -2.78 2.03 8.54
CA HIS A 634 -4.20 1.78 8.79
C HIS A 634 -4.49 0.58 9.71
N ASN A 635 -3.61 -0.44 9.77
CA ASN A 635 -3.87 -1.63 10.59
C ASN A 635 -3.73 -1.34 12.09
N ARG A 636 -4.78 -1.62 12.87
CA ARG A 636 -4.82 -1.48 14.35
C ARG A 636 -3.80 -2.37 15.05
N TRP A 637 -3.58 -3.59 14.56
CA TRP A 637 -2.60 -4.52 15.14
C TRP A 637 -1.17 -4.04 14.94
N ALA A 638 -0.84 -3.53 13.75
CA ALA A 638 0.46 -2.94 13.47
C ALA A 638 0.71 -1.67 14.32
N ARG A 639 -0.30 -0.79 14.44
CA ARG A 639 -0.25 0.38 15.34
C ARG A 639 -0.03 -0.03 16.79
N ARG A 640 -0.74 -1.05 17.28
CA ARG A 640 -0.56 -1.59 18.64
C ARG A 640 0.85 -2.13 18.84
N ALA A 641 1.38 -2.92 17.91
CA ALA A 641 2.72 -3.49 17.98
C ALA A 641 3.80 -2.40 18.08
N LEU A 642 3.73 -1.36 17.24
CA LEU A 642 4.66 -0.23 17.31
C LEU A 642 4.49 0.58 18.60
N ALA A 643 3.25 0.83 19.03
CA ALA A 643 2.95 1.55 20.25
C ALA A 643 3.46 0.85 21.52
N ALA A 644 3.32 -0.49 21.59
CA ALA A 644 3.81 -1.30 22.71
C ALA A 644 5.33 -1.21 22.91
N VAL A 645 6.06 -0.85 21.85
CA VAL A 645 7.52 -0.79 21.81
C VAL A 645 8.03 0.67 21.94
N GLY A 646 7.12 1.61 22.19
CA GLY A 646 7.42 3.02 22.47
C GLY A 646 7.43 3.94 21.25
N PHE A 647 6.98 3.48 20.08
CA PHE A 647 6.70 4.38 18.95
C PHE A 647 5.33 5.07 19.15
N GLY A 648 5.15 6.30 18.65
CA GLY A 648 3.87 7.02 18.76
C GLY A 648 3.76 8.03 19.90
N LYS A 649 4.74 8.09 20.80
CA LYS A 649 4.85 9.08 21.89
C LYS A 649 6.16 9.85 21.76
N SER A 650 6.22 11.07 22.30
CA SER A 650 7.48 11.84 22.33
C SER A 650 8.45 11.20 23.33
N SER A 651 9.70 11.03 22.92
CA SER A 651 10.82 10.52 23.74
C SER A 651 11.04 11.28 25.06
N THR A 652 10.47 12.47 25.20
CA THR A 652 10.60 13.33 26.39
C THR A 652 9.66 12.98 27.55
N GLN A 653 8.64 12.15 27.34
CA GLN A 653 7.71 11.73 28.41
C GLN A 653 8.21 10.55 29.24
N ASP A 654 9.27 9.86 28.82
CA ASP A 654 9.89 8.79 29.60
C ASP A 654 10.90 9.38 30.60
N GLY A 655 10.38 9.88 31.72
CA GLY A 655 11.15 10.28 32.90
C GLY A 655 11.82 9.12 33.65
N TYR A 656 12.08 7.97 33.01
CA TYR A 656 12.73 6.82 33.61
C TYR A 656 13.84 6.25 32.72
N SER A 657 15.07 6.46 33.19
CA SER A 657 16.31 5.72 32.93
C SER A 657 16.64 5.34 31.47
N PHE A 658 17.60 6.07 30.91
CA PHE A 658 18.64 5.50 30.07
C PHE A 658 19.34 4.36 30.85
N GLY A 659 19.17 3.12 30.42
CA GLY A 659 19.89 1.96 30.98
C GLY A 659 18.98 0.86 31.52
N SER A 660 18.71 -0.14 30.67
CA SER A 660 18.24 -1.51 30.95
C SER A 660 17.02 -1.88 30.11
N TRP A 661 17.28 -2.29 28.86
CA TRP A 661 16.38 -3.19 28.15
C TRP A 661 17.12 -4.50 27.92
N ALA A 662 16.73 -5.51 28.69
CA ALA A 662 17.12 -6.89 28.45
C ALA A 662 16.53 -7.35 27.11
N ALA A 663 17.35 -8.05 26.33
CA ALA A 663 16.96 -8.60 25.05
C ALA A 663 15.70 -9.48 25.18
N VAL A 664 14.81 -9.39 24.20
CA VAL A 664 13.61 -10.22 24.05
C VAL A 664 14.03 -11.68 23.82
N HIS A 665 14.33 -12.38 24.92
CA HIS A 665 14.27 -13.83 25.05
C HIS A 665 14.11 -14.14 26.54
N THR A 666 12.90 -14.51 26.95
CA THR A 666 12.61 -15.74 27.72
C THR A 666 11.09 -15.80 27.95
N ILE A 667 10.39 -16.47 27.04
CA ILE A 667 9.14 -17.15 27.38
C ILE A 667 9.60 -18.31 28.27
N THR A 668 9.50 -18.18 29.60
CA THR A 668 9.23 -19.22 30.62
C THR A 668 9.50 -18.63 32.01
N ALA A 669 8.45 -18.12 32.66
CA ALA A 669 8.26 -18.04 34.11
C ALA A 669 6.82 -17.52 34.31
N SER A 670 5.84 -18.42 34.25
CA SER A 670 5.19 -19.01 35.43
C SER A 670 4.33 -18.00 36.19
N PHE A 671 3.02 -18.24 36.12
CA PHE A 671 2.02 -18.03 37.17
C PHE A 671 2.57 -17.53 38.51
N GLY A 672 2.11 -16.37 38.94
CA GLY A 672 2.29 -15.90 40.31
C GLY A 672 2.30 -14.39 40.40
N GLU A 673 1.11 -13.81 40.52
CA GLU A 673 0.73 -12.75 41.49
C GLU A 673 -0.44 -11.94 40.95
N ALA A 674 -1.62 -12.38 41.36
CA ALA A 674 -2.75 -11.50 41.54
C ALA A 674 -2.54 -10.70 42.84
N THR A 675 -2.72 -9.38 42.78
CA THR A 675 -3.42 -8.51 43.77
C THR A 675 -3.22 -7.04 43.34
N GLU A 676 -4.31 -6.34 42.99
CA GLU A 676 -4.91 -5.19 43.70
C GLU A 676 -4.13 -3.86 43.53
N GLY A 677 -4.67 -2.73 43.08
CA GLY A 677 -6.03 -2.27 42.76
C GLY A 677 -5.93 -1.12 41.74
N ASP A 678 -6.86 -1.04 40.79
CA ASP A 678 -8.10 -0.25 40.85
C ASP A 678 -7.94 1.19 40.34
N HIS A 679 -8.40 1.41 39.11
CA HIS A 679 -9.42 2.41 38.86
C HIS A 679 -10.32 1.97 37.69
N ARG A 680 -11.39 1.29 38.07
CA ARG A 680 -12.64 1.22 37.29
C ARG A 680 -13.14 2.62 36.95
N ARG A 681 -13.41 2.87 35.66
CA ARG A 681 -14.60 3.61 35.26
C ARG A 681 -15.51 2.68 34.47
N THR A 682 -16.64 2.40 35.08
CA THR A 682 -17.78 1.66 34.58
C THR A 682 -18.42 2.40 33.41
N SER A 683 -18.46 1.78 32.23
CA SER A 683 -19.53 2.00 31.25
C SER A 683 -20.34 0.70 31.19
N THR A 684 -21.48 0.72 31.86
CA THR A 684 -22.53 -0.28 31.80
C THR A 684 -23.09 -0.39 30.39
N ASP A 685 -23.19 -1.63 29.92
CA ASP A 685 -24.23 -2.20 29.06
C ASP A 685 -24.89 -1.29 28.02
N ASP A 686 -24.47 -1.49 26.77
CA ASP A 686 -25.39 -1.57 25.62
C ASP A 686 -24.73 -2.47 24.55
N GLU A 687 -24.75 -3.78 24.81
CA GLU A 687 -24.60 -4.80 23.76
C GLU A 687 -25.91 -4.91 22.97
N ASN A 688 -25.76 -5.11 21.65
CA ASN A 688 -26.80 -5.34 20.62
C ASN A 688 -27.35 -4.11 19.89
N THR A 689 -26.55 -3.55 19.00
CA THR A 689 -27.06 -3.10 17.68
C THR A 689 -25.92 -2.99 16.66
N ILE A 690 -25.55 -4.12 16.05
CA ILE A 690 -24.98 -4.09 14.69
C ILE A 690 -26.17 -3.94 13.74
N GLY A 691 -26.74 -2.74 13.77
CA GLY A 691 -27.81 -2.29 12.89
C GLY A 691 -27.26 -1.20 11.99
N THR A 692 -27.44 -1.36 10.70
CA THR A 692 -27.20 -0.35 9.65
C THR A 692 -27.64 1.03 10.11
N ARG A 693 -26.67 1.90 10.43
CA ARG A 693 -26.88 3.31 10.73
C ARG A 693 -27.14 4.07 9.42
N HIS A 694 -28.32 3.87 8.85
CA HIS A 694 -28.92 4.81 7.91
C HIS A 694 -29.83 5.74 8.71
N ASP A 695 -29.23 6.66 9.47
CA ASP A 695 -29.97 7.72 10.14
C ASP A 695 -29.76 9.04 9.40
N ASN A 696 -30.86 9.49 8.81
CA ASN A 696 -31.28 10.87 8.60
C ASN A 696 -30.20 11.90 8.21
N LEU A 697 -30.16 12.18 6.91
CA LEU A 697 -29.59 13.38 6.30
C LEU A 697 -30.36 14.64 6.77
N SER A 698 -30.16 15.08 8.01
CA SER A 698 -30.32 16.48 8.40
C SER A 698 -28.96 17.15 8.35
N GLY A 699 -28.84 18.18 7.50
CA GLY A 699 -27.58 18.70 6.98
C GLY A 699 -26.77 19.58 7.93
N GLU A 700 -26.25 18.99 9.01
CA GLU A 700 -25.11 19.57 9.73
C GLU A 700 -23.88 18.69 9.53
N LYS A 701 -22.87 19.23 8.84
CA LYS A 701 -21.58 18.56 8.68
C LYS A 701 -20.87 18.54 10.04
N ARG A 702 -20.95 17.39 10.71
CA ARG A 702 -20.23 17.12 11.97
C ARG A 702 -18.76 16.83 11.64
N LEU A 703 -17.84 17.52 12.33
CA LEU A 703 -16.41 17.26 12.25
C LEU A 703 -16.02 16.37 13.44
N SER A 704 -15.35 15.25 13.16
CA SER A 704 -14.85 14.33 14.17
C SER A 704 -13.39 13.98 13.85
N PRO A 705 -12.54 13.77 14.87
CA PRO A 705 -11.17 13.33 14.65
C PRO A 705 -11.15 11.95 13.97
N VAL A 706 -10.30 11.80 12.95
CA VAL A 706 -10.17 10.54 12.19
C VAL A 706 -9.25 9.54 12.91
N PHE A 707 -8.24 10.04 13.61
CA PHE A 707 -7.28 9.26 14.39
C PHE A 707 -7.28 9.70 15.85
N ALA A 708 -6.78 8.81 16.69
CA ALA A 708 -6.87 8.97 18.13
C ALA A 708 -5.82 9.95 18.67
N LEU A 709 -6.25 10.76 19.65
CA LEU A 709 -5.46 11.85 20.21
C LEU A 709 -4.34 11.37 21.17
N ASP A 710 -4.40 10.11 21.63
CA ASP A 710 -3.40 9.51 22.54
C ASP A 710 -2.08 9.12 21.86
N ARG A 711 -2.02 9.20 20.52
CA ARG A 711 -0.88 8.72 19.72
C ARG A 711 -0.43 9.76 18.67
N PRO A 712 0.14 10.90 19.10
CA PRO A 712 0.33 12.08 18.26
C PRO A 712 1.32 11.93 17.09
N LEU A 713 2.14 10.86 17.06
CA LEU A 713 3.10 10.64 15.96
C LEU A 713 2.60 9.64 14.90
N PHE A 714 1.38 9.12 15.05
CA PHE A 714 0.69 8.36 14.00
C PHE A 714 -0.26 9.30 13.26
N ASN A 715 0.12 9.64 12.03
CA ASN A 715 -0.57 10.62 11.22
C ASN A 715 -1.44 9.93 10.15
N ALA A 716 -2.52 10.60 9.74
CA ALA A 716 -3.44 10.06 8.75
C ALA A 716 -2.78 9.85 7.39
N ASP A 717 -1.99 10.85 6.98
CA ASP A 717 -1.36 10.95 5.68
C ASP A 717 0.09 11.42 5.83
N LEU A 718 0.90 11.14 4.83
CA LEU A 718 2.30 11.53 4.77
C LEU A 718 2.47 13.05 4.87
N GLY A 719 1.61 13.82 4.21
CA GLY A 719 1.66 15.29 4.26
C GLY A 719 1.39 15.86 5.66
N GLU A 720 0.54 15.21 6.45
CA GLU A 720 0.30 15.59 7.84
C GLU A 720 1.49 15.24 8.72
N ALA A 721 2.09 14.07 8.53
CA ALA A 721 3.30 13.65 9.25
C ALA A 721 4.47 14.64 9.06
N VAL A 722 4.69 15.08 7.81
CA VAL A 722 5.73 16.07 7.51
C VAL A 722 5.42 17.43 8.14
N ARG A 723 4.15 17.87 8.14
CA ARG A 723 3.76 19.13 8.79
C ARG A 723 3.92 19.07 10.31
N ALA A 724 3.49 17.98 10.94
CA ALA A 724 3.63 17.75 12.37
C ALA A 724 5.11 17.79 12.81
N ALA A 725 6.00 17.20 12.02
CA ALA A 725 7.45 17.28 12.24
C ALA A 725 8.00 18.73 12.18
N LEU A 726 7.36 19.63 11.43
CA LEU A 726 7.80 21.03 11.26
C LEU A 726 7.21 22.00 12.29
N GLU A 727 6.11 21.67 12.95
CA GLU A 727 5.39 22.58 13.86
C GLU A 727 6.15 22.86 15.17
N TYR A 728 6.91 21.90 15.71
CA TYR A 728 7.65 22.03 16.97
C TYR A 728 8.66 23.19 16.96
N ALA A 729 9.29 23.45 15.81
CA ALA A 729 10.24 24.55 15.62
C ALA A 729 9.62 25.95 15.82
N ARG A 730 8.32 26.11 15.55
CA ARG A 730 7.62 27.41 15.60
C ARG A 730 7.16 27.78 17.02
N ALA A 731 6.94 26.79 17.89
CA ALA A 731 6.49 26.99 19.26
C ALA A 731 7.56 27.64 20.17
N VAL A 732 8.85 27.38 19.91
CA VAL A 732 9.99 27.86 20.71
C VAL A 732 10.05 29.39 20.81
N PHE A 733 9.65 30.09 19.74
CA PHE A 733 9.69 31.56 19.69
C PHE A 733 8.64 32.23 20.63
N GLY A 734 7.43 31.65 20.74
CA GLY A 734 6.38 32.17 21.62
C GLY A 734 6.69 32.02 23.11
N SER A 735 7.39 30.93 23.47
CA SER A 735 7.86 30.69 24.84
C SER A 735 8.93 31.69 25.26
N GLY A 736 9.88 32.03 24.38
CA GLY A 736 10.93 33.02 24.66
C GLY A 736 10.40 34.45 24.91
N LEU A 737 9.34 34.86 24.20
CA LEU A 737 8.68 36.16 24.43
C LEU A 737 7.92 36.23 25.76
N SER A 738 7.41 35.11 26.26
CA SER A 738 6.67 35.07 27.53
C SER A 738 7.62 35.05 28.73
N LEU A 739 8.72 34.31 28.62
CA LEU A 739 9.75 34.18 29.67
C LEU A 739 10.55 35.47 29.88
N SER A 740 10.79 36.25 28.82
CA SER A 740 11.62 37.46 28.88
C SER A 740 10.99 38.66 29.60
N GLY A 741 9.74 38.58 30.08
CA GLY A 741 9.08 39.66 30.84
C GLY A 741 8.68 40.89 30.03
N VAL A 742 9.18 41.06 28.80
CA VAL A 742 8.89 42.20 27.90
C VAL A 742 7.45 42.25 27.40
N ALA A 743 6.65 41.21 27.65
CA ALA A 743 5.22 41.23 27.39
C ALA A 743 4.41 41.92 28.52
N ASN A 744 5.02 42.32 29.65
CA ASN A 744 4.32 43.06 30.70
C ASN A 744 4.01 44.52 30.25
N PRO A 745 2.73 44.96 30.27
CA PRO A 745 2.37 46.31 29.86
C PRO A 745 2.92 47.46 30.70
N GLN A 746 3.27 47.22 31.98
CA GLN A 746 3.91 48.25 32.82
C GLN A 746 5.35 48.50 32.38
N VAL A 747 6.14 47.42 32.24
CA VAL A 747 7.55 47.48 31.77
C VAL A 747 7.68 48.23 30.45
N ILE A 748 6.73 48.03 29.51
CA ILE A 748 6.73 48.73 28.23
C ILE A 748 6.45 50.24 28.42
N ARG A 749 5.49 50.62 29.26
CA ARG A 749 5.15 52.04 29.49
C ARG A 749 6.23 52.77 30.28
N ASP A 750 6.77 52.11 31.30
CA ASP A 750 7.82 52.65 32.16
C ASP A 750 9.10 52.95 31.38
N GLN A 751 9.34 52.21 30.28
CA GLN A 751 10.40 52.52 29.33
C GLN A 751 10.22 53.88 28.63
N PHE A 752 8.99 54.27 28.28
CA PHE A 752 8.72 55.55 27.61
C PHE A 752 8.62 56.73 28.59
N SER A 753 8.36 56.48 29.87
CA SER A 753 8.53 57.47 30.95
C SER A 753 9.96 57.53 31.51
N LEU A 754 10.90 56.75 30.95
CA LEU A 754 12.29 56.66 31.40
C LEU A 754 12.44 56.24 32.87
N SER A 755 11.46 55.51 33.41
CA SER A 755 11.43 55.00 34.78
C SER A 755 11.93 53.57 34.90
N ASP A 756 11.87 52.77 33.82
CA ASP A 756 12.39 51.40 33.77
C ASP A 756 13.06 51.12 32.42
N PHE A 757 14.32 50.69 32.45
CA PHE A 757 15.09 50.38 31.24
C PHE A 757 15.16 48.89 30.89
N HIS A 758 14.33 48.06 31.54
CA HIS A 758 14.30 46.61 31.33
C HIS A 758 14.00 46.24 29.85
N MET A 759 13.00 46.86 29.22
CA MET A 759 12.66 46.59 27.82
C MET A 759 13.81 46.94 26.87
N LEU A 760 14.47 48.08 27.06
CA LEU A 760 15.59 48.51 26.22
C LEU A 760 16.79 47.55 26.38
N ALA A 761 17.11 47.11 27.59
CA ALA A 761 18.18 46.15 27.84
C ALA A 761 17.93 44.79 27.15
N THR A 762 16.71 44.26 27.25
CA THR A 762 16.31 43.02 26.55
C THR A 762 16.36 43.19 25.04
N PHE A 763 15.90 44.33 24.53
CA PHE A 763 15.87 44.64 23.10
C PHE A 763 17.27 44.78 22.48
N LEU A 764 18.19 45.48 23.14
CA LEU A 764 19.58 45.62 22.68
C LEU A 764 20.29 44.27 22.66
N THR A 765 20.07 43.45 23.70
CA THR A 765 20.63 42.10 23.79
C THR A 765 20.06 41.18 22.69
N ALA A 766 18.76 41.25 22.42
CA ALA A 766 18.12 40.50 21.33
C ALA A 766 18.61 40.93 19.94
N SER A 767 18.92 42.22 19.75
CA SER A 767 19.43 42.75 18.49
C SER A 767 20.89 42.34 18.24
N ALA A 768 21.75 42.42 19.27
CA ALA A 768 23.14 41.96 19.22
C ALA A 768 23.21 40.46 18.87
N THR A 769 22.51 39.64 19.63
CA THR A 769 22.45 38.18 19.40
C THR A 769 21.91 37.84 18.01
N SER A 770 20.89 38.56 17.52
CA SER A 770 20.38 38.40 16.15
C SER A 770 21.37 38.82 15.06
N ALA A 771 22.20 39.83 15.31
CA ALA A 771 23.23 40.29 14.38
C ALA A 771 24.35 39.24 14.23
N VAL A 772 24.78 38.62 15.33
CA VAL A 772 25.71 37.48 15.33
C VAL A 772 25.12 36.30 14.55
N VAL A 773 23.86 35.97 14.80
CA VAL A 773 23.14 34.89 14.08
C VAL A 773 23.10 35.16 12.58
N PHE A 774 22.77 36.39 12.16
CA PHE A 774 22.70 36.75 10.74
C PHE A 774 24.08 36.78 10.08
N ALA A 775 25.10 37.24 10.80
CA ALA A 775 26.47 37.23 10.31
C ALA A 775 27.01 35.80 10.15
N GLY A 776 26.76 34.92 11.12
CA GLY A 776 27.10 33.50 11.02
C GLY A 776 26.41 32.81 9.85
N TYR A 777 25.12 33.09 9.64
CA TYR A 777 24.35 32.53 8.53
C TYR A 777 24.82 33.04 7.16
N ASN A 778 25.03 34.36 7.02
CA ASN A 778 25.41 34.98 5.75
C ASN A 778 26.89 34.75 5.36
N ASN A 779 27.76 34.36 6.30
CA ASN A 779 29.17 34.06 6.04
C ASN A 779 29.40 32.61 5.57
N ASN A 780 28.44 31.70 5.83
CA ASN A 780 28.40 30.40 5.19
C ASN A 780 27.95 30.57 3.73
N LYS A 781 28.77 30.12 2.77
CA LYS A 781 28.60 30.26 1.31
C LYS A 781 27.38 29.48 0.75
N THR A 782 26.20 29.72 1.30
CA THR A 782 24.91 29.25 0.76
C THR A 782 24.34 30.34 -0.15
N ASP A 783 23.78 29.96 -1.31
CA ASP A 783 23.26 30.90 -2.32
C ASP A 783 22.06 31.75 -1.85
N ASN A 784 21.58 31.58 -0.62
CA ASN A 784 20.43 32.27 -0.06
C ASN A 784 20.84 33.19 1.10
N LYS A 785 21.12 34.46 0.80
CA LYS A 785 21.33 35.51 1.81
C LYS A 785 20.01 35.94 2.43
N ILE A 786 20.01 36.27 3.73
CA ILE A 786 18.83 36.82 4.41
C ILE A 786 18.44 38.14 3.74
N PRO A 787 17.18 38.33 3.30
CA PRO A 787 16.76 39.54 2.62
C PRO A 787 16.81 40.75 3.55
N ILE A 788 17.41 41.84 3.08
CA ILE A 788 17.48 43.11 3.80
C ILE A 788 16.11 43.80 3.69
N LYS A 789 15.65 44.44 4.77
CA LYS A 789 14.41 45.21 4.74
C LYS A 789 14.55 46.47 3.90
N LEU A 790 13.75 46.54 2.84
CA LEU A 790 13.63 47.70 1.97
C LEU A 790 13.02 48.90 2.70
N PRO A 791 13.39 50.13 2.31
CA PRO A 791 12.75 51.34 2.82
C PRO A 791 11.27 51.38 2.40
N SER A 792 10.42 51.79 3.33
CA SER A 792 9.00 52.03 3.06
C SER A 792 8.83 53.48 2.63
N ASN A 793 8.48 53.69 1.37
CA ASN A 793 8.29 55.01 0.76
C ASN A 793 6.85 55.16 0.24
N HIS A 794 6.15 56.20 0.68
CA HIS A 794 4.79 56.55 0.28
C HIS A 794 4.69 57.88 -0.51
N GLY A 795 5.81 58.58 -0.74
CA GLY A 795 5.89 59.77 -1.59
C GLY A 795 5.51 61.09 -0.90
N TRP A 796 5.48 61.14 0.43
CA TRP A 796 5.10 62.29 1.24
C TRP A 796 6.28 63.24 1.54
N LEU A 797 7.42 62.72 1.99
CA LEU A 797 8.53 63.52 2.52
C LEU A 797 9.94 63.06 2.06
N GLY A 798 10.05 61.92 1.38
CA GLY A 798 11.32 61.38 0.86
C GLY A 798 11.43 59.86 0.99
N SER A 799 12.60 59.30 0.68
CA SER A 799 12.81 57.84 0.54
C SER A 799 12.57 56.99 1.80
N TYR A 800 12.42 57.60 2.97
CA TYR A 800 12.17 56.91 4.27
C TYR A 800 10.93 57.46 5.00
N ASP A 801 10.04 58.15 4.30
CA ASP A 801 8.87 58.80 4.90
C ASP A 801 7.92 57.83 5.62
N GLY A 802 7.68 56.64 5.07
CA GLY A 802 6.90 55.58 5.68
C GLY A 802 7.57 55.05 6.96
N ASN A 803 8.89 54.88 6.94
CA ASN A 803 9.67 54.49 8.13
C ASN A 803 9.61 55.55 9.24
N LEU A 804 9.72 56.83 8.90
CA LEU A 804 9.68 57.94 9.86
C LEU A 804 8.27 58.11 10.46
N ILE A 805 7.25 58.29 9.61
CA ILE A 805 5.87 58.54 10.04
C ILE A 805 5.26 57.28 10.67
N GLY A 806 5.43 56.13 10.03
CA GLY A 806 4.95 54.85 10.55
C GLY A 806 5.63 54.49 11.88
N GLY A 807 6.94 54.74 12.00
CA GLY A 807 7.67 54.59 13.25
C GLY A 807 7.11 55.47 14.37
N ALA A 808 6.84 56.75 14.09
CA ALA A 808 6.27 57.68 15.08
C ALA A 808 4.88 57.25 15.55
N ILE A 809 3.98 56.90 14.60
CA ILE A 809 2.63 56.40 14.90
C ILE A 809 2.69 55.12 15.74
N LEU A 810 3.60 54.20 15.39
CA LEU A 810 3.83 52.98 16.14
C LEU A 810 4.30 53.29 17.58
N GLY A 811 5.22 54.26 17.75
CA GLY A 811 5.69 54.72 19.06
C GLY A 811 4.58 55.31 19.94
N LEU A 812 3.69 56.12 19.37
CA LEU A 812 2.50 56.64 20.04
C LEU A 812 1.58 55.51 20.51
N GLY A 813 1.33 54.54 19.62
CA GLY A 813 0.52 53.37 19.95
C GLY A 813 1.10 52.56 21.11
N ILE A 814 2.41 52.29 21.09
CA ILE A 814 3.08 51.51 22.15
C ILE A 814 3.04 52.25 23.48
N SER A 815 3.29 53.57 23.48
CA SER A 815 3.26 54.40 24.68
C SER A 815 1.85 54.44 25.31
N LEU A 816 0.80 54.46 24.48
CA LEU A 816 -0.60 54.43 24.93
C LEU A 816 -1.05 53.08 25.51
N THR A 817 -0.60 51.97 24.90
CA THR A 817 -1.15 50.63 25.23
C THR A 817 -0.20 49.75 26.03
N GLY A 818 1.06 50.14 26.23
CA GLY A 818 2.06 49.25 26.81
C GLY A 818 2.18 47.93 26.03
N ALA A 819 2.02 47.97 24.71
CA ALA A 819 2.04 46.77 23.87
C ALA A 819 2.61 47.10 22.50
N CYS A 820 3.25 46.13 21.86
CA CYS A 820 3.62 46.20 20.45
C CYS A 820 2.88 45.09 19.67
N PRO A 821 2.82 45.14 18.33
CA PRO A 821 2.05 44.16 17.56
C PRO A 821 2.42 42.68 17.84
N GLY A 822 3.67 42.41 18.25
CA GLY A 822 4.08 41.06 18.67
C GLY A 822 3.63 40.69 20.08
N THR A 823 3.76 41.61 21.05
CA THR A 823 3.39 41.34 22.45
C THR A 823 1.88 41.38 22.69
N VAL A 824 1.10 42.03 21.82
CA VAL A 824 -0.38 42.01 21.89
C VAL A 824 -0.93 40.58 21.91
N LEU A 825 -0.36 39.66 21.11
CA LEU A 825 -0.79 38.26 21.08
C LEU A 825 -0.46 37.52 22.39
N VAL A 826 0.74 37.77 22.93
CA VAL A 826 1.23 37.19 24.20
C VAL A 826 0.47 37.76 25.41
N GLN A 827 0.10 39.03 25.38
CA GLN A 827 -0.70 39.68 26.42
C GLN A 827 -2.15 39.18 26.39
N ALA A 828 -2.69 38.90 25.20
CA ALA A 828 -4.03 38.36 25.03
C ALA A 828 -4.15 36.90 25.54
N THR A 829 -3.10 36.08 25.34
CA THR A 829 -3.01 34.72 25.89
C THR A 829 -2.87 34.73 27.40
N ALA A 830 -2.06 35.63 27.96
CA ALA A 830 -1.90 35.81 29.40
C ALA A 830 -3.17 36.29 30.12
N GLY A 831 -4.09 36.96 29.40
CA GLY A 831 -5.33 37.47 29.96
C GLY A 831 -5.15 38.70 30.86
N VAL A 832 -4.19 39.56 30.52
CA VAL A 832 -3.85 40.77 31.28
C VAL A 832 -4.87 41.88 31.04
N GLY A 833 -5.68 42.22 32.05
CA GLY A 833 -6.70 43.27 31.96
C GLY A 833 -7.59 43.14 30.71
N HIS A 834 -7.73 44.23 29.96
CA HIS A 834 -8.47 44.29 28.69
C HIS A 834 -7.61 43.98 27.44
N SER A 835 -6.48 43.26 27.56
CA SER A 835 -5.56 42.96 26.44
C SER A 835 -6.23 42.22 25.25
N ARG A 836 -7.27 41.43 25.52
CA ARG A 836 -8.07 40.78 24.47
C ARG A 836 -8.83 41.79 23.61
N LEU A 837 -9.27 42.90 24.21
CA LEU A 837 -9.88 44.01 23.48
C LEU A 837 -8.87 44.70 22.57
N LEU A 838 -7.63 44.88 23.04
CA LEU A 838 -6.53 45.42 22.24
C LEU A 838 -6.14 44.53 21.06
N ALA A 839 -6.16 43.21 21.24
CA ALA A 839 -5.98 42.26 20.14
C ALA A 839 -7.12 42.36 19.13
N CYS A 840 -8.38 42.48 19.59
CA CYS A 840 -9.53 42.67 18.72
C CYS A 840 -9.44 43.98 17.92
N THR A 841 -9.08 45.10 18.56
CA THR A 841 -8.95 46.40 17.88
C THR A 841 -7.80 46.39 16.87
N SER A 842 -6.72 45.68 17.16
CA SER A 842 -5.60 45.48 16.21
C SER A 842 -5.98 44.61 15.00
N LEU A 843 -6.77 43.55 15.20
CA LEU A 843 -7.29 42.72 14.10
C LEU A 843 -8.29 43.49 13.22
N LEU A 844 -9.19 44.27 13.83
CA LEU A 844 -10.12 45.15 13.12
C LEU A 844 -9.37 46.23 12.32
N ALA A 845 -8.31 46.79 12.88
CA ALA A 845 -7.43 47.72 12.19
C ALA A 845 -6.73 47.04 10.99
N GLY A 846 -6.33 45.76 11.11
CA GLY A 846 -5.80 44.97 10.00
C GLY A 846 -6.80 44.77 8.86
N ILE A 847 -8.06 44.48 9.19
CA ILE A 847 -9.18 44.40 8.23
C ILE A 847 -9.38 45.74 7.51
N ALA A 848 -9.43 46.85 8.26
CA ALA A 848 -9.57 48.18 7.69
C ALA A 848 -8.39 48.56 6.78
N TRP A 849 -7.16 48.22 7.20
CA TRP A 849 -5.94 48.51 6.45
C TRP A 849 -5.95 47.92 5.04
N VAL A 850 -6.47 46.71 4.84
CA VAL A 850 -6.50 46.07 3.51
C VAL A 850 -7.29 46.89 2.49
N LYS A 851 -8.37 47.57 2.91
CA LYS A 851 -9.12 48.49 2.03
C LYS A 851 -8.49 49.86 1.87
N ILE A 852 -7.78 50.34 2.90
CA ILE A 852 -7.14 51.67 2.90
C ILE A 852 -5.79 51.66 2.16
N LYS A 853 -5.07 50.53 2.18
CA LYS A 853 -3.77 50.33 1.52
C LYS A 853 -3.70 50.87 0.08
N PRO A 854 -4.63 50.57 -0.85
CA PRO A 854 -4.55 51.09 -2.22
C PRO A 854 -4.70 52.62 -2.32
N LEU A 855 -5.29 53.29 -1.31
CA LEU A 855 -5.38 54.75 -1.25
C LEU A 855 -4.10 55.40 -0.70
N VAL A 856 -3.33 54.66 0.10
CA VAL A 856 -2.12 55.15 0.78
C VAL A 856 -0.85 54.81 0.00
N SER A 857 -0.82 53.67 -0.71
CA SER A 857 0.37 53.19 -1.43
C SER A 857 0.22 53.40 -2.94
N GLN A 858 1.03 54.29 -3.53
CA GLN A 858 1.14 54.40 -4.99
C GLN A 858 2.01 53.26 -5.57
N PRO A 859 1.68 52.70 -6.76
CA PRO A 859 2.51 51.70 -7.41
C PRO A 859 3.86 52.31 -7.83
N GLN A 860 4.95 51.76 -7.31
CA GLN A 860 6.30 52.17 -7.71
C GLN A 860 6.63 51.62 -9.11
N PRO A 861 7.24 52.42 -10.00
CA PRO A 861 7.77 51.91 -11.25
C PRO A 861 8.96 50.97 -10.98
N PRO A 862 9.23 49.98 -11.85
CA PRO A 862 10.39 49.09 -11.72
C PRO A 862 11.65 49.86 -12.14
N THR A 863 12.12 50.77 -11.30
CA THR A 863 13.38 51.50 -11.54
C THR A 863 14.53 50.88 -10.76
N SER A 864 15.51 50.45 -11.54
CA SER A 864 16.92 50.21 -11.23
C SER A 864 17.44 50.85 -9.93
N ARG A 865 18.14 50.05 -9.10
CA ARG A 865 19.03 50.48 -8.01
C ARG A 865 18.40 51.48 -7.02
N ALA A 866 17.42 51.03 -6.24
CA ALA A 866 17.41 51.46 -4.84
C ALA A 866 18.60 50.72 -4.18
N GLU A 867 19.79 51.34 -4.22
CA GLU A 867 20.97 50.79 -3.58
C GLU A 867 20.64 50.45 -2.13
N ASN A 868 21.01 49.22 -1.75
CA ASN A 868 20.99 48.73 -0.39
C ASN A 868 21.82 49.67 0.49
N ASN A 869 21.20 50.73 1.01
CA ASN A 869 21.78 51.59 2.03
C ASN A 869 21.83 50.79 3.34
N THR A 870 22.74 49.82 3.38
CA THR A 870 23.21 49.24 4.61
C THR A 870 24.25 50.18 5.21
N VAL A 871 24.44 50.11 6.52
CA VAL A 871 25.50 50.85 7.21
C VAL A 871 26.88 50.58 6.58
N MET A 872 27.07 49.40 5.98
CA MET A 872 28.29 49.01 5.26
C MET A 872 28.55 49.89 4.02
N LEU A 873 27.50 50.25 3.27
CA LEU A 873 27.63 51.07 2.06
C LEU A 873 27.91 52.55 2.39
N ILE A 874 27.33 53.06 3.49
CA ILE A 874 27.54 54.44 3.95
C ILE A 874 28.94 54.63 4.56
N THR A 875 29.43 53.65 5.33
CA THR A 875 30.72 53.75 6.03
C THR A 875 31.92 53.26 5.21
N GLY A 876 31.68 52.50 4.13
CA GLY A 876 32.72 51.86 3.32
C GLY A 876 33.48 50.74 4.06
N TRP A 877 33.00 50.31 5.22
CA TRP A 877 33.62 49.27 6.04
C TRP A 877 33.15 47.87 5.62
N SER A 878 34.02 46.87 5.81
CA SER A 878 33.65 45.47 5.57
C SER A 878 32.58 45.02 6.57
N ALA A 879 31.73 44.06 6.17
CA ALA A 879 30.62 43.56 6.98
C ALA A 879 31.03 43.17 8.41
N ASN A 880 32.20 42.52 8.56
CA ASN A 880 32.72 42.11 9.87
C ASN A 880 33.14 43.30 10.73
N LYS A 881 33.71 44.36 10.15
CA LYS A 881 34.09 45.58 10.90
C LYS A 881 32.86 46.34 11.38
N VAL A 882 31.83 46.42 10.54
CA VAL A 882 30.54 47.04 10.92
C VAL A 882 29.85 46.23 12.02
N LEU A 883 29.85 44.89 11.92
CA LEU A 883 29.29 44.02 12.95
C LEU A 883 30.03 44.17 14.29
N ILE A 884 31.37 44.11 14.29
CA ILE A 884 32.17 44.28 15.52
C ILE A 884 31.91 45.65 16.14
N GLY A 885 31.85 46.71 15.33
CA GLY A 885 31.52 48.06 15.82
C GLY A 885 30.11 48.15 16.40
N TYR A 886 29.14 47.49 15.78
CA TYR A 886 27.76 47.41 16.28
C TYR A 886 27.68 46.67 17.62
N GLU A 887 28.33 45.51 17.74
CA GLU A 887 28.39 44.72 18.98
C GLU A 887 29.04 45.51 20.13
N ILE A 888 30.19 46.15 19.88
CA ILE A 888 30.88 46.97 20.90
C ILE A 888 29.98 48.11 21.36
N THR A 889 29.26 48.76 20.43
CA THR A 889 28.36 49.87 20.74
C THR A 889 27.17 49.39 21.59
N LEU A 890 26.53 48.29 21.20
CA LEU A 890 25.42 47.72 21.95
C LEU A 890 25.84 47.22 23.34
N LEU A 891 27.00 46.57 23.46
CA LEU A 891 27.56 46.13 24.73
C LEU A 891 27.91 47.32 25.65
N GLY A 892 28.45 48.40 25.09
CA GLY A 892 28.73 49.63 25.83
C GLY A 892 27.46 50.29 26.39
N ILE A 893 26.42 50.41 25.56
CA ILE A 893 25.11 50.93 25.99
C ILE A 893 24.46 50.01 27.02
N LEU A 894 24.52 48.69 26.81
CA LEU A 894 23.96 47.70 27.73
C LEU A 894 24.67 47.76 29.09
N ALA A 895 26.00 47.81 29.12
CA ALA A 895 26.78 47.94 30.35
C ALA A 895 26.43 49.23 31.10
N ALA A 896 26.26 50.36 30.40
CA ALA A 896 25.83 51.61 31.00
C ALA A 896 24.43 51.50 31.64
N ILE A 897 23.46 50.90 30.94
CA ILE A 897 22.10 50.67 31.46
C ILE A 897 22.13 49.75 32.69
N LEU A 898 22.91 48.66 32.65
CA LEU A 898 22.98 47.71 33.76
C LEU A 898 23.53 48.33 35.06
N VAL A 899 24.42 49.34 34.95
CA VAL A 899 25.03 50.02 36.10
C VAL A 899 24.25 51.25 36.57
N THR A 900 23.69 52.04 35.66
CA THR A 900 23.20 53.39 35.98
C THR A 900 21.68 53.53 36.00
N ALA A 901 20.94 52.62 35.35
CA ALA A 901 19.51 52.81 35.10
C ALA A 901 18.62 51.94 36.02
N PRO A 902 17.49 52.49 36.52
CA PRO A 902 16.51 51.72 37.28
C PRO A 902 15.88 50.62 36.42
N ARG A 903 15.63 49.44 37.03
CA ARG A 903 15.09 48.24 36.36
C ARG A 903 14.08 47.51 37.24
N SER A 904 12.99 47.00 36.66
CA SER A 904 12.06 46.11 37.38
C SER A 904 12.68 44.76 37.71
N GLU A 905 12.39 44.21 38.88
CA GLU A 905 12.66 42.81 39.22
C GLU A 905 11.65 41.90 38.50
N THR A 906 12.09 41.25 37.42
CA THR A 906 11.30 40.24 36.70
C THR A 906 11.92 38.84 36.90
N LEU A 907 11.16 37.80 36.55
CA LEU A 907 11.55 36.40 36.75
C LEU A 907 12.88 36.00 36.06
N LEU A 908 13.24 36.71 34.99
CA LEU A 908 14.48 36.49 34.22
C LEU A 908 15.21 37.81 34.01
N HIS A 909 16.53 37.79 34.21
CA HIS A 909 17.38 38.96 33.96
C HIS A 909 17.24 39.41 32.49
N PRO A 910 17.17 40.72 32.18
CA PRO A 910 16.86 41.22 30.84
C PRO A 910 17.82 40.73 29.75
N VAL A 911 19.09 40.51 30.11
CA VAL A 911 20.12 39.93 29.22
C VAL A 911 19.78 38.48 28.85
N VAL A 912 19.33 37.67 29.81
CA VAL A 912 18.91 36.28 29.56
C VAL A 912 17.63 36.27 28.71
N GLY A 913 16.68 37.16 29.01
CA GLY A 913 15.49 37.34 28.17
C GLY A 913 15.83 37.71 26.72
N GLY A 914 16.82 38.58 26.51
CA GLY A 914 17.24 39.01 25.17
C GLY A 914 17.98 37.92 24.41
N LEU A 915 18.82 37.13 25.10
CA LEU A 915 19.46 35.93 24.56
C LEU A 915 18.42 34.89 24.09
N LEU A 916 17.38 34.64 24.88
CA LEU A 916 16.30 33.72 24.50
C LEU A 916 15.54 34.18 23.25
N ILE A 917 15.28 35.49 23.12
CA ILE A 917 14.66 36.06 21.91
C ILE A 917 15.60 35.92 20.70
N GLY A 918 16.90 36.14 20.88
CA GLY A 918 17.93 35.92 19.85
C GLY A 918 18.08 34.46 19.42
N VAL A 919 17.98 33.51 20.36
CA VAL A 919 17.91 32.07 20.06
C VAL A 919 16.62 31.74 19.31
N GLY A 920 15.50 32.37 19.67
CA GLY A 920 14.25 32.28 18.90
C GLY A 920 14.41 32.77 17.46
N GLN A 921 15.20 33.82 17.23
CA GLN A 921 15.56 34.30 15.90
C GLN A 921 16.41 33.28 15.13
N LEU A 922 17.43 32.68 15.76
CA LEU A 922 18.24 31.61 15.17
C LEU A 922 17.37 30.43 14.75
N SER A 923 16.45 30.00 15.62
CA SER A 923 15.46 28.97 15.30
C SER A 923 14.63 29.37 14.07
N SER A 924 14.06 30.58 14.06
CA SER A 924 13.27 31.06 12.91
C SER A 924 14.07 31.06 11.60
N VAL A 925 15.31 31.54 11.60
CA VAL A 925 16.15 31.57 10.40
C VAL A 925 16.55 30.17 9.94
N LEU A 926 16.93 29.28 10.86
CA LEU A 926 17.30 27.90 10.55
C LEU A 926 16.11 27.10 10.00
N PHE A 927 14.89 27.30 10.54
CA PHE A 927 13.72 26.51 10.19
C PHE A 927 12.88 27.10 9.05
N THR A 928 12.79 28.43 8.93
CA THR A 928 11.90 29.10 7.96
C THR A 928 12.63 29.88 6.87
N LYS A 929 13.96 30.03 6.96
CA LYS A 929 14.79 30.88 6.08
C LYS A 929 14.31 32.35 6.00
N ARG A 930 13.41 32.77 6.89
CA ARG A 930 12.84 34.13 6.96
C ARG A 930 13.09 34.75 8.33
N PRO A 931 13.33 36.07 8.38
CA PRO A 931 13.43 36.78 9.65
C PRO A 931 12.07 36.85 10.35
N VAL A 932 12.10 36.89 11.69
CA VAL A 932 10.90 37.01 12.53
C VAL A 932 10.11 38.28 12.24
N GLY A 933 8.79 38.15 12.08
CA GLY A 933 7.89 39.30 11.97
C GLY A 933 6.41 38.94 12.16
N VAL A 934 5.78 39.47 13.22
CA VAL A 934 4.36 39.21 13.53
C VAL A 934 3.40 40.19 12.82
N SER A 935 3.89 41.37 12.42
CA SER A 935 3.06 42.43 11.80
C SER A 935 2.41 42.05 10.46
N GLY A 936 2.96 41.08 9.73
CA GLY A 936 2.35 40.57 8.50
C GLY A 936 0.99 39.89 8.77
N ALA A 937 0.87 39.22 9.93
CA ALA A 937 -0.29 38.43 10.30
C ALA A 937 -1.57 39.26 10.39
N TYR A 938 -1.50 40.50 10.89
CA TYR A 938 -2.67 41.39 10.97
C TYR A 938 -3.21 41.78 9.59
N GLY A 939 -2.31 42.00 8.62
CA GLY A 939 -2.70 42.34 7.25
C GLY A 939 -3.23 41.13 6.47
N GLU A 940 -2.58 39.97 6.63
CA GLU A 940 -3.01 38.71 6.02
C GLU A 940 -4.32 38.20 6.62
N PHE A 941 -4.55 38.43 7.92
CA PHE A 941 -5.84 38.19 8.56
C PHE A 941 -6.93 39.09 7.98
N GLY A 942 -6.61 40.36 7.74
CA GLY A 942 -7.50 41.29 7.05
C GLY A 942 -7.87 40.83 5.64
N SER A 943 -6.90 40.32 4.86
CA SER A 943 -7.18 39.81 3.52
C SER A 943 -7.99 38.52 3.56
N ALA A 944 -7.66 37.61 4.47
CA ALA A 944 -8.43 36.38 4.70
C ALA A 944 -9.88 36.69 5.11
N PHE A 945 -10.10 37.73 5.93
CA PHE A 945 -11.43 38.20 6.29
C PHE A 945 -12.21 38.73 5.07
N TRP A 946 -11.60 39.57 4.23
CA TRP A 946 -12.26 40.07 3.02
C TRP A 946 -12.48 38.97 1.96
N ASP A 947 -11.58 38.00 1.87
CA ASP A 947 -11.75 36.82 1.01
C ASP A 947 -12.92 35.94 1.51
N LEU A 948 -13.05 35.76 2.82
CA LEU A 948 -14.18 35.04 3.43
C LEU A 948 -15.51 35.80 3.24
N VAL A 949 -15.52 37.12 3.44
CA VAL A 949 -16.70 37.98 3.23
C VAL A 949 -17.10 38.05 1.75
N SER A 950 -16.15 37.89 0.82
CA SER A 950 -16.43 37.81 -0.63
C SER A 950 -16.78 36.41 -1.12
N GLY A 951 -16.95 35.44 -0.21
CA GLY A 951 -17.40 34.08 -0.53
C GLY A 951 -16.30 33.15 -1.07
N LYS A 952 -15.03 33.53 -1.00
CA LYS A 952 -13.91 32.66 -1.37
C LYS A 952 -13.58 31.71 -0.21
N THR A 953 -13.41 30.43 -0.52
CA THR A 953 -12.95 29.43 0.46
C THR A 953 -11.46 29.59 0.74
N LEU A 954 -11.09 29.77 2.01
CA LEU A 954 -9.70 29.81 2.47
C LEU A 954 -9.10 28.39 2.37
N LYS A 955 -8.20 28.13 1.40
CA LYS A 955 -7.62 26.78 1.18
C LYS A 955 -6.37 26.49 2.01
N SER A 956 -5.58 27.50 2.40
CA SER A 956 -4.43 27.36 3.29
C SER A 956 -4.25 28.60 4.18
N ILE A 957 -3.69 28.39 5.37
CA ILE A 957 -3.39 29.46 6.32
C ILE A 957 -2.04 30.10 5.93
N PRO A 958 -1.99 31.40 5.64
CA PRO A 958 -0.74 32.12 5.37
C PRO A 958 0.35 31.91 6.44
N GLU A 959 1.61 31.83 6.02
CA GLU A 959 2.74 31.53 6.92
C GLU A 959 2.86 32.51 8.09
N SER A 960 2.52 33.79 7.91
CA SER A 960 2.63 34.77 9.00
C SER A 960 1.53 34.59 10.05
N ILE A 961 0.34 34.12 9.64
CA ILE A 961 -0.75 33.73 10.54
C ILE A 961 -0.38 32.45 11.29
N LEU A 962 0.24 31.49 10.59
CA LEU A 962 0.71 30.24 11.21
C LEU A 962 1.84 30.50 12.22
N PHE A 963 2.76 31.41 11.90
CA PHE A 963 3.79 31.90 12.82
C PHE A 963 3.18 32.60 14.04
N ALA A 964 2.21 33.49 13.85
CA ALA A 964 1.47 34.14 14.94
C ALA A 964 0.71 33.13 15.82
N GLY A 965 0.13 32.08 15.22
CA GLY A 965 -0.47 30.96 15.93
C GLY A 965 0.54 30.18 16.77
N GLY A 966 1.75 29.95 16.23
CA GLY A 966 2.87 29.36 16.99
C GLY A 966 3.30 30.22 18.18
N VAL A 967 3.32 31.55 18.03
CA VAL A 967 3.60 32.49 19.14
C VAL A 967 2.55 32.37 20.25
N VAL A 968 1.27 32.32 19.87
CA VAL A 968 0.13 32.14 20.79
C VAL A 968 0.21 30.80 21.51
N ALA A 969 0.48 29.71 20.78
CA ALA A 969 0.58 28.37 21.35
C ALA A 969 1.77 28.23 22.30
N GLY A 970 2.96 28.72 21.92
CA GLY A 970 4.15 28.70 22.79
C GLY A 970 3.97 29.55 24.04
N SER A 971 3.34 30.72 23.89
CA SER A 971 3.00 31.58 25.03
C SER A 971 2.00 30.92 25.98
N TRP A 972 0.92 30.35 25.44
CA TRP A 972 -0.10 29.65 26.22
C TRP A 972 0.49 28.47 26.99
N LEU A 973 1.30 27.62 26.33
CA LEU A 973 1.98 26.50 26.97
C LEU A 973 2.86 26.98 28.14
N THR A 974 3.67 28.02 27.92
CA THR A 974 4.57 28.58 28.94
C THR A 974 3.81 29.13 30.14
N ILE A 975 2.73 29.87 29.90
CA ILE A 975 1.89 30.47 30.95
C ILE A 975 1.14 29.39 31.75
N THR A 976 0.75 28.29 31.10
CA THR A 976 0.10 27.16 31.79
C THR A 976 1.08 26.35 32.64
N GLN A 977 2.35 26.23 32.21
CA GLN A 977 3.37 25.46 32.91
C GLN A 977 4.08 26.26 34.02
N VAL A 978 4.12 27.59 33.93
CA VAL A 978 4.77 28.46 34.93
C VAL A 978 3.78 29.53 35.43
N PRO A 979 2.98 29.22 36.47
CA PRO A 979 1.93 30.11 36.99
C PRO A 979 2.43 31.47 37.47
N ALA A 980 3.67 31.54 37.97
CA ALA A 980 4.30 32.77 38.44
C ALA A 980 4.39 33.88 37.36
N ILE A 981 4.51 33.49 36.08
CA ILE A 981 4.54 34.44 34.95
C ILE A 981 3.16 35.07 34.75
N ARG A 982 2.10 34.25 34.90
CA ARG A 982 0.71 34.73 34.79
C ARG A 982 0.40 35.74 35.89
N GLU A 983 0.78 35.43 37.12
CA GLU A 983 0.55 36.30 38.28
C GLU A 983 1.31 37.63 38.15
N ALA A 984 2.57 37.61 37.70
CA ALA A 984 3.37 38.81 37.46
C ALA A 984 2.83 39.71 36.33
N MET A 985 2.10 39.15 35.37
CA MET A 985 1.49 39.92 34.27
C MET A 985 0.11 40.48 34.63
N VAL A 986 -0.68 39.76 35.43
CA VAL A 986 -2.05 40.13 35.82
C VAL A 986 -2.10 41.29 36.82
N THR A 987 -1.05 41.51 37.61
CA THR A 987 -0.94 42.62 38.58
C THR A 987 -0.72 44.00 37.95
N SER A 988 -0.68 44.10 36.62
CA SER A 988 -0.42 45.36 35.92
C SER A 988 -1.63 46.29 35.86
N GLN A 989 -1.39 47.60 36.04
CA GLN A 989 -2.43 48.64 36.13
C GLN A 989 -3.33 48.70 34.88
N GLU A 990 -4.64 48.61 35.10
CA GLU A 990 -5.67 48.64 34.05
C GLU A 990 -5.63 49.94 33.22
N GLN A 991 -5.80 49.80 31.91
CA GLN A 991 -5.78 50.89 30.95
C GLN A 991 -7.20 51.36 30.62
N SER A 992 -7.32 52.66 30.32
CA SER A 992 -8.59 53.24 29.89
C SER A 992 -9.07 52.59 28.59
N LEU A 993 -10.38 52.37 28.46
CA LEU A 993 -10.97 51.79 27.26
C LEU A 993 -10.67 52.60 25.97
N PRO A 994 -10.66 53.95 25.99
CA PRO A 994 -10.28 54.76 24.82
C PRO A 994 -8.83 54.56 24.38
N SER A 995 -7.88 54.43 25.32
CA SER A 995 -6.46 54.26 24.97
C SER A 995 -6.19 52.92 24.30
N LEU A 996 -6.93 51.86 24.67
CA LEU A 996 -6.83 50.53 24.04
C LEU A 996 -7.40 50.50 22.61
N ILE A 997 -8.51 51.19 22.36
CA ILE A 997 -9.14 51.26 21.03
C ILE A 997 -8.27 52.06 20.07
N ILE A 998 -7.92 53.29 20.46
CA ILE A 998 -7.08 54.17 19.63
C ILE A 998 -5.70 53.55 19.45
N GLY A 999 -5.13 53.00 20.53
CA GLY A 999 -3.83 52.38 20.51
C GLY A 999 -3.72 51.16 19.59
N GLY A 1000 -4.70 50.24 19.59
CA GLY A 1000 -4.69 49.09 18.66
C GLY A 1000 -4.71 49.49 17.18
N VAL A 1001 -5.41 50.59 16.85
CA VAL A 1001 -5.40 51.18 15.49
C VAL A 1001 -4.02 51.75 15.18
N LEU A 1002 -3.44 52.56 16.07
CA LEU A 1002 -2.12 53.17 15.88
C LEU A 1002 -1.01 52.10 15.76
N LEU A 1003 -1.05 51.04 16.57
CA LEU A 1003 -0.08 49.93 16.50
C LEU A 1003 -0.10 49.25 15.14
N THR A 1004 -1.29 48.93 14.63
CA THR A 1004 -1.45 48.19 13.38
C THR A 1004 -1.13 49.06 12.18
N PHE A 1005 -1.69 50.28 12.12
CA PHE A 1005 -1.44 51.21 11.01
C PHE A 1005 0.02 51.67 11.00
N GLY A 1006 0.58 52.04 12.15
CA GLY A 1006 1.98 52.44 12.28
C GLY A 1006 2.93 51.34 11.81
N ALA A 1007 2.71 50.08 12.23
CA ALA A 1007 3.53 48.96 11.78
C ALA A 1007 3.40 48.67 10.27
N ARG A 1008 2.21 48.89 9.67
CA ARG A 1008 2.01 48.66 8.23
C ARG A 1008 2.59 49.79 7.38
N ILE A 1009 2.46 51.04 7.81
CA ILE A 1009 3.08 52.21 7.16
C ILE A 1009 4.60 52.13 7.27
N ALA A 1010 5.15 51.64 8.37
CA ALA A 1010 6.60 51.49 8.56
C ALA A 1010 7.21 50.32 7.75
N GLY A 1011 6.40 49.40 7.21
CA GLY A 1011 6.91 48.17 6.59
C GLY A 1011 7.33 47.09 7.60
N GLY A 1012 6.85 47.16 8.85
CA GLY A 1012 7.06 46.17 9.89
C GLY A 1012 6.84 46.68 11.31
N CYS A 1013 6.76 45.76 12.27
CA CYS A 1013 6.69 46.06 13.71
C CYS A 1013 8.08 46.24 14.37
N THR A 1014 8.06 46.52 15.67
CA THR A 1014 9.21 46.66 16.57
C THR A 1014 10.20 45.51 16.48
N SER A 1015 9.74 44.26 16.51
CA SER A 1015 10.60 43.09 16.34
C SER A 1015 11.18 42.99 14.93
N GLY A 1016 10.38 43.31 13.91
CA GLY A 1016 10.81 43.26 12.52
C GLY A 1016 11.89 44.29 12.18
N HIS A 1017 11.79 45.53 12.68
CA HIS A 1017 12.82 46.55 12.45
C HIS A 1017 13.94 46.50 13.50
N GLY A 1018 13.64 46.21 14.75
CA GLY A 1018 14.60 46.26 15.83
C GLY A 1018 15.45 45.02 16.01
N ILE A 1019 14.83 43.84 15.99
CA ILE A 1019 15.52 42.56 16.18
C ILE A 1019 16.10 42.11 14.84
N SER A 1020 15.27 42.02 13.80
CA SER A 1020 15.72 41.55 12.48
C SER A 1020 16.32 42.67 11.60
N GLY A 1021 15.71 43.86 11.58
CA GLY A 1021 16.10 44.94 10.68
C GLY A 1021 17.45 45.59 11.02
N MET A 1022 17.68 45.94 12.29
CA MET A 1022 18.96 46.49 12.75
C MET A 1022 20.07 45.44 12.69
N ALA A 1023 19.77 44.17 12.99
CA ALA A 1023 20.71 43.05 12.81
C ALA A 1023 21.15 42.87 11.34
N SER A 1024 20.27 43.17 10.38
CA SER A 1024 20.60 43.19 8.94
C SER A 1024 21.33 44.47 8.48
N MET A 1025 21.67 45.38 9.39
CA MET A 1025 22.33 46.67 9.13
C MET A 1025 21.55 47.59 8.18
N GLY A 1026 20.22 47.47 8.11
CA GLY A 1026 19.38 48.29 7.23
C GLY A 1026 19.11 49.69 7.81
N VAL A 1027 19.48 50.75 7.09
CA VAL A 1027 19.30 52.15 7.53
C VAL A 1027 17.84 52.51 7.76
N SER A 1028 16.93 51.97 6.95
CA SER A 1028 15.46 52.10 7.11
C SER A 1028 14.99 51.66 8.50
N SER A 1029 15.61 50.63 9.06
CA SER A 1029 15.24 50.08 10.36
C SER A 1029 15.76 50.92 11.52
N PHE A 1030 16.96 51.47 11.43
CA PHE A 1030 17.47 52.45 12.41
C PHE A 1030 16.58 53.70 12.48
N ILE A 1031 16.20 54.26 11.33
CA ILE A 1031 15.29 55.42 11.27
C ILE A 1031 13.94 55.10 11.93
N THR A 1032 13.38 53.92 11.64
CA THR A 1032 12.09 53.49 12.21
C THR A 1032 12.16 53.38 13.73
N ILE A 1033 13.23 52.78 14.28
CA ILE A 1033 13.39 52.58 15.72
C ILE A 1033 13.63 53.90 16.45
N VAL A 1034 14.48 54.78 15.92
CA VAL A 1034 14.71 56.12 16.49
C VAL A 1034 13.43 56.94 16.49
N SER A 1035 12.67 56.91 15.39
CA SER A 1035 11.37 57.61 15.30
C SER A 1035 10.35 57.08 16.32
N MET A 1036 10.28 55.75 16.46
CA MET A 1036 9.38 55.09 17.41
C MET A 1036 9.68 55.45 18.87
N PHE A 1037 10.95 55.33 19.29
CA PHE A 1037 11.33 55.70 20.66
C PHE A 1037 11.19 57.21 20.90
N GLY A 1038 11.61 58.03 19.94
CA GLY A 1038 11.50 59.50 20.04
C GLY A 1038 10.06 59.97 20.20
N ALA A 1039 9.14 59.50 19.35
CA ALA A 1039 7.74 59.88 19.41
C ALA A 1039 7.04 59.36 20.68
N GLY A 1040 7.34 58.12 21.09
CA GLY A 1040 6.74 57.51 22.28
C GLY A 1040 7.16 58.19 23.59
N VAL A 1041 8.44 58.56 23.72
CA VAL A 1041 8.99 59.28 24.90
C VAL A 1041 8.44 60.70 24.92
N LEU A 1042 8.44 61.39 23.78
CA LEU A 1042 7.89 62.75 23.67
C LEU A 1042 6.41 62.76 24.03
N PHE A 1043 5.63 61.81 23.54
CA PHE A 1043 4.22 61.69 23.89
C PHE A 1043 4.00 61.47 25.39
N ARG A 1044 4.78 60.59 26.03
CA ARG A 1044 4.67 60.33 27.47
C ARG A 1044 5.08 61.53 28.31
N ALA A 1045 6.04 62.33 27.84
CA ALA A 1045 6.43 63.57 28.50
C ALA A 1045 5.30 64.63 28.50
N PHE A 1046 4.45 64.64 27.46
CA PHE A 1046 3.27 65.52 27.39
C PHE A 1046 2.01 64.90 28.02
N PHE A 1047 1.93 63.56 28.07
CA PHE A 1047 0.79 62.78 28.58
C PHE A 1047 1.27 61.66 29.53
N PRO A 1048 1.65 62.01 30.78
CA PRO A 1048 2.24 61.09 31.76
C PRO A 1048 1.29 60.03 32.32
#